data_AF-A0A1Y6CE19-F1
#
_entry.id   AF-A0A1Y6CE19-F1
#
_cell.length_a   1.000
_cell.length_b   1.000
_cell.length_c   1.000
_cell.angle_alpha   90.00
_cell.angle_beta   90.00
_cell.angle_gamma   90.00
#
_symmetry.space_group_name_H-M   'P 1'
#
loop_
_entity.id
_entity.type
_entity.pdbx_description
1 polymer ?
#
loop_
_entity_poly.entity_id
_entity_poly.type
_entity_poly.pdbx_seq_one_letter_code
_entity_poly.pdbx_strand_id
1 'polypeptide(L)'
;MKYWLFILVLIPWLLSCGRGRLDLELKGGQVDLSGQTFERSVRFQGQTRALIGELANPSDILKNPEMGSLQSLNTKLPGARPMGSFMIRLKNLDPKGRGLGLHLRADSAYRLYLLDLKEGRVNGIGSWGTVAAQKGRERPQLGTGLFRLPIPSQGAGDYILLIHVSNFHFSAGGIWENPEIGVYHQMQKQHMAESHSQVAVIAMCFIMGLYNLFIHFRRRDDLSTLFLAAFCLLQSFRLFAMSFLLGDLLPNMTSSQYEFFRRMEFLPFNLSVAAFVSFAQNNYRRYIKLSVSIGVWVFAAVYSLVVLGSSAKFYRPILEYTNPVLVLVALYAVFGIIRAAKDGFVGAITLAMGILVVIAASFVDLAVTMGLLSVPFIMGYGIVGLILAQGFVVAKLFASAYERTIHLNQQLKEQEEARTLFFHNVSHELRTPLNGIIGFSKLVVEGGYGTVSDKVKEQVGKIERLAQSLMLQVNTILDIAKSRRGQMELRSSIISLNELVNDTKSLGEGLTHKYDTASFEIETSWNWNESTSFVTDKEKAFAIIRNLIGNAFKFAKSGQPNQVRVSFALDAAHAFHIEVSDTGLGIPEESVPHIFEEFKQVDQGARRSFEGTGLGLAMVKEILKLMGGDIRVTSKPGEGSTFKVIIPENNKVVLQTTSQEIDEVKTVVSGLEEPSEDTHHLEMIARLEKHNDGQVFIIDDNDVNCEVQADILRNCGFHVRYATNGYEGIRMMEIDPPDVLLLDLMMPNFSGEDVLRNVKLHQRLREVPVILLTARASKGDMLHGLDIGADDYLPKPVDSQELILRVHNLLERQKTSKHSGEREALEAAQAMFAPVNPAVPQPPGFELSHYFKAASDMSRDWSRVAYHADSNELFLFMGDVGASGINASFITVGAAAACRAALDIVKQAGASIGLSQKLILLAKAINEALIDGNQDVRRYMSVAIVGLDIKTGQGWYLNAGHHGVFLHSGEGDTLLSKPGDPLGVTSKPQFGILDFQMTHRDYLMIYTDGLMENRGPEGRKLTIGDIKDSLAEGGSAETMKEHLLERANSLWRNRKGNDDYAFFILQCVQQLQSRRLDKTD
;
A
#
# COMPACT_ATOMS: atom_id res chain seq x y z
N MET A 1 35.25 -13.77 2.23
CA MET A 1 35.65 -14.80 1.24
C MET A 1 35.17 -14.53 -0.19
N LYS A 2 33.91 -14.15 -0.46
CA LYS A 2 33.43 -13.95 -1.85
C LYS A 2 34.09 -12.81 -2.66
N TYR A 3 34.75 -11.85 -2.02
CA TYR A 3 35.46 -10.73 -2.69
C TYR A 3 36.90 -11.07 -3.12
N TRP A 4 37.49 -12.16 -2.62
CA TRP A 4 38.84 -12.57 -2.99
C TRP A 4 38.91 -13.14 -4.42
N LEU A 5 37.80 -13.65 -4.97
CA LEU A 5 37.74 -14.17 -6.33
C LEU A 5 38.05 -13.11 -7.39
N PHE A 6 37.65 -11.85 -7.20
CA PHE A 6 37.88 -10.80 -8.19
C PHE A 6 39.36 -10.41 -8.28
N ILE A 7 40.04 -10.36 -7.13
CA ILE A 7 41.49 -10.10 -7.03
C ILE A 7 42.29 -11.30 -7.53
N LEU A 8 41.84 -12.53 -7.23
CA LEU A 8 42.43 -13.78 -7.73
C LEU A 8 42.24 -14.00 -9.24
N VAL A 9 41.29 -13.31 -9.89
CA VAL A 9 41.13 -13.31 -11.36
C VAL A 9 41.94 -12.19 -12.01
N LEU A 10 42.08 -11.03 -11.35
CA LEU A 10 42.83 -9.89 -11.88
C LEU A 10 44.34 -10.17 -11.95
N ILE A 11 44.90 -10.87 -10.95
CA ILE A 11 46.34 -11.15 -10.86
C ILE A 11 46.82 -12.11 -11.98
N PRO A 12 46.15 -13.25 -12.26
CA PRO A 12 46.48 -14.09 -13.42
C PRO A 12 46.26 -13.39 -14.76
N TRP A 13 45.26 -12.52 -14.88
CA TRP A 13 45.03 -11.73 -16.11
C TRP A 13 46.17 -10.72 -16.35
N LEU A 14 46.56 -9.96 -15.31
CA LEU A 14 47.71 -9.04 -15.32
C LEU A 14 49.04 -9.76 -15.60
N LEU A 15 49.23 -10.95 -15.03
CA LEU A 15 50.40 -11.81 -15.28
C LEU A 15 50.37 -12.43 -16.68
N SER A 16 49.20 -12.73 -17.26
CA SER A 16 49.08 -13.27 -18.62
C SER A 16 49.32 -12.22 -19.71
N CYS A 17 49.05 -10.93 -19.42
CA CYS A 17 49.34 -9.80 -20.30
C CYS A 17 50.83 -9.38 -20.27
N GLY A 18 51.61 -9.85 -19.30
CA GLY A 18 53.05 -9.64 -19.21
C GLY A 18 53.87 -10.51 -20.17
N ARG A 19 53.56 -10.51 -21.47
CA ARG A 19 54.47 -11.05 -22.49
C ARG A 19 55.33 -9.90 -23.03
N GLY A 20 56.59 -9.87 -22.59
CA GLY A 20 57.53 -8.75 -22.76
C GLY A 20 57.58 -8.11 -24.15
N ARG A 21 57.63 -6.77 -24.16
CA ARG A 21 58.14 -5.97 -25.28
C ARG A 21 59.65 -6.19 -25.39
N LEU A 22 60.14 -6.27 -26.61
CA LEU A 22 61.58 -6.34 -26.88
C LEU A 22 62.11 -4.90 -26.99
N ASP A 23 63.12 -4.57 -26.20
CA ASP A 23 63.87 -3.32 -26.32
C ASP A 23 65.12 -3.57 -27.18
N LEU A 24 65.40 -2.67 -28.11
CA LEU A 24 66.63 -2.70 -28.93
C LEU A 24 67.55 -1.56 -28.54
N GLU A 25 68.75 -1.91 -28.11
CA GLU A 25 69.78 -0.96 -27.70
C GLU A 25 70.51 -0.36 -28.93
N LEU A 26 70.57 0.97 -28.98
CA LEU A 26 71.29 1.76 -29.96
C LEU A 26 72.78 1.81 -29.58
N LYS A 27 73.62 1.18 -30.40
CA LYS A 27 75.08 1.23 -30.23
C LYS A 27 75.66 2.33 -31.10
N GLY A 28 75.99 3.48 -30.52
CA GLY A 28 76.54 4.62 -31.25
C GLY A 28 75.55 5.29 -32.22
N GLY A 29 74.25 5.30 -31.88
CA GLY A 29 73.18 5.90 -32.69
C GLY A 29 72.67 5.03 -33.84
N GLN A 30 73.06 3.76 -33.88
CA GLN A 30 72.63 2.79 -34.89
C GLN A 30 72.13 1.49 -34.24
N VAL A 31 71.23 0.81 -34.93
CA VAL A 31 70.72 -0.52 -34.58
C VAL A 31 70.74 -1.41 -35.81
N ASP A 32 71.19 -2.66 -35.63
CA ASP A 32 71.12 -3.69 -36.66
C ASP A 32 69.81 -4.47 -36.50
N LEU A 33 69.01 -4.49 -37.57
CA LEU A 33 67.67 -5.10 -37.59
C LEU A 33 67.65 -6.40 -38.40
N SER A 34 68.81 -6.94 -38.76
CA SER A 34 68.94 -8.27 -39.37
C SER A 34 68.18 -9.32 -38.56
N GLY A 35 67.31 -10.08 -39.25
CA GLY A 35 66.56 -11.18 -38.65
C GLY A 35 65.30 -10.78 -37.87
N GLN A 36 65.07 -9.49 -37.59
CA GLN A 36 63.86 -9.04 -36.90
C GLN A 36 62.60 -9.38 -37.70
N THR A 37 61.55 -9.84 -37.02
CA THR A 37 60.26 -10.23 -37.64
C THR A 37 59.15 -9.22 -37.39
N PHE A 38 59.35 -8.30 -36.43
CA PHE A 38 58.39 -7.29 -35.98
C PHE A 38 57.00 -7.86 -35.62
N GLU A 39 56.91 -9.15 -35.28
CA GLU A 39 55.66 -9.77 -34.78
C GLU A 39 55.15 -9.12 -33.50
N ARG A 40 56.06 -8.48 -32.76
CA ARG A 40 55.75 -7.49 -31.74
C ARG A 40 56.45 -6.20 -32.10
N SER A 41 55.88 -5.09 -31.66
CA SER A 41 56.54 -3.80 -31.73
C SER A 41 57.75 -3.75 -30.80
N VAL A 42 58.75 -2.99 -31.22
CA VAL A 42 60.09 -2.98 -30.66
C VAL A 42 60.49 -1.54 -30.38
N ARG A 43 60.93 -1.27 -29.15
CA ARG A 43 61.26 0.08 -28.70
C ARG A 43 62.77 0.31 -28.77
N PHE A 44 63.19 1.47 -29.26
CA PHE A 44 64.60 1.84 -29.27
C PHE A 44 65.05 2.29 -27.87
N GLN A 45 66.27 1.98 -27.45
CA GLN A 45 66.84 2.47 -26.19
C GLN A 45 68.30 2.89 -26.38
N GLY A 46 68.83 3.73 -25.51
CA GLY A 46 70.23 4.15 -25.54
C GLY A 46 70.46 5.50 -26.23
N GLN A 47 71.66 5.67 -26.80
CA GLN A 47 72.11 6.95 -27.34
C GLN A 47 71.90 7.04 -28.85
N THR A 48 71.45 8.22 -29.29
CA THR A 48 71.24 8.60 -30.68
C THR A 48 72.16 9.75 -31.07
N ARG A 49 72.45 9.92 -32.37
CA ARG A 49 73.15 11.14 -32.80
C ARG A 49 72.14 12.28 -32.88
N ALA A 50 72.45 13.41 -32.28
CA ALA A 50 71.56 14.56 -32.26
C ALA A 50 72.31 15.90 -32.43
N LEU A 51 71.63 16.83 -33.10
CA LEU A 51 72.00 18.23 -33.25
C LEU A 51 71.04 19.06 -32.38
N ILE A 52 71.49 19.44 -31.18
CA ILE A 52 70.67 20.20 -30.24
C ILE A 52 70.84 21.71 -30.50
N GLY A 53 69.72 22.38 -30.77
CA GLY A 53 69.65 23.79 -31.12
C GLY A 53 69.51 24.06 -32.62
N GLU A 54 69.47 23.03 -33.46
CA GLU A 54 69.45 23.14 -34.91
C GLU A 54 68.47 22.14 -35.54
N LEU A 55 67.79 22.57 -36.60
CA LEU A 55 66.96 21.70 -37.44
C LEU A 55 67.73 21.40 -38.73
N ALA A 56 68.38 20.25 -38.78
CA ALA A 56 69.25 19.85 -39.89
C ALA A 56 68.48 19.75 -41.22
N ASN A 57 69.11 20.12 -42.32
CA ASN A 57 68.55 19.84 -43.64
C ASN A 57 68.68 18.33 -43.93
N PRO A 58 67.58 17.61 -44.23
CA PRO A 58 67.63 16.17 -44.50
C PRO A 58 68.64 15.76 -45.59
N SER A 59 68.86 16.61 -46.59
CA SER A 59 69.83 16.38 -47.67
C SER A 59 71.30 16.44 -47.22
N ASP A 60 71.60 17.23 -46.19
CA ASP A 60 72.97 17.34 -45.65
C ASP A 60 73.31 16.12 -44.78
N ILE A 61 72.31 15.57 -44.08
CA ILE A 61 72.46 14.31 -43.33
C ILE A 61 72.72 13.12 -44.25
N LEU A 62 72.13 13.08 -45.45
CA LEU A 62 72.46 12.04 -46.45
C LEU A 62 73.93 12.08 -46.89
N LYS A 63 74.51 13.29 -46.99
CA LYS A 63 75.92 13.48 -47.37
C LYS A 63 76.87 13.18 -46.20
N ASN A 64 76.45 13.47 -44.97
CA ASN A 64 77.21 13.17 -43.75
C ASN A 64 76.35 12.48 -42.68
N PRO A 65 76.18 11.14 -42.78
CA PRO A 65 75.38 10.34 -41.84
C PRO A 65 75.85 10.36 -40.38
N GLU A 66 77.08 10.81 -40.13
CA GLU A 66 77.70 10.85 -38.81
C GLU A 66 77.64 12.23 -38.15
N MET A 67 76.90 13.18 -38.73
CA MET A 67 76.76 14.52 -38.15
C MET A 67 76.11 14.49 -36.75
N GLY A 68 76.55 15.38 -35.86
CA GLY A 68 75.98 15.55 -34.51
C GLY A 68 76.69 14.78 -33.40
N SER A 69 76.30 15.08 -32.16
CA SER A 69 76.87 14.46 -30.94
C SER A 69 76.00 13.31 -30.45
N LEU A 70 76.58 12.32 -29.77
CA LEU A 70 75.80 11.29 -29.09
C LEU A 70 75.05 11.90 -27.91
N GLN A 71 73.74 11.74 -27.91
CA GLN A 71 72.81 12.21 -26.88
C GLN A 71 71.87 11.06 -26.50
N SER A 72 71.32 11.07 -25.29
CA SER A 72 70.24 10.14 -24.96
C SER A 72 69.05 10.36 -25.90
N LEU A 73 68.37 9.30 -26.34
CA LEU A 73 67.22 9.40 -27.23
C LEU A 73 66.04 10.17 -26.62
N ASN A 74 65.94 10.16 -25.28
CA ASN A 74 64.97 10.91 -24.48
C ASN A 74 65.53 12.24 -23.93
N THR A 75 66.61 12.77 -24.52
CA THR A 75 67.19 14.06 -24.11
C THR A 75 66.13 15.15 -24.22
N LYS A 76 65.83 15.79 -23.08
CA LYS A 76 64.91 16.94 -23.04
C LYS A 76 65.61 18.14 -23.67
N LEU A 77 64.90 18.87 -24.52
CA LEU A 77 65.32 20.13 -25.12
C LEU A 77 65.17 21.25 -24.07
N PRO A 78 66.29 21.76 -23.51
CA PRO A 78 66.23 22.84 -22.53
C PRO A 78 65.77 24.14 -23.20
N GLY A 79 65.11 25.02 -22.46
CA GLY A 79 64.57 26.28 -23.00
C GLY A 79 65.59 27.22 -23.66
N ALA A 80 66.90 27.01 -23.46
CA ALA A 80 67.98 27.73 -24.16
C ALA A 80 68.25 27.22 -25.58
N ARG A 81 67.89 25.97 -25.89
CA ARG A 81 68.00 25.33 -27.21
C ARG A 81 66.68 24.61 -27.52
N PRO A 82 65.65 25.37 -27.94
CA PRO A 82 64.26 24.91 -28.00
C PRO A 82 63.96 24.00 -29.21
N MET A 83 64.96 23.48 -29.90
CA MET A 83 64.78 22.65 -31.09
C MET A 83 65.95 21.68 -31.26
N GLY A 84 65.75 20.60 -31.99
CA GLY A 84 66.84 19.69 -32.33
C GLY A 84 66.45 18.62 -33.34
N SER A 85 67.46 18.05 -33.99
CA SER A 85 67.34 16.92 -34.92
C SER A 85 67.96 15.67 -34.32
N PHE A 86 67.18 14.61 -34.15
CA PHE A 86 67.62 13.29 -33.65
C PHE A 86 67.68 12.28 -34.79
N MET A 87 68.72 11.45 -34.84
CA MET A 87 69.02 10.56 -35.98
C MET A 87 69.26 9.13 -35.51
N ILE A 88 68.36 8.23 -35.89
CA ILE A 88 68.48 6.80 -35.62
C ILE A 88 68.81 6.08 -36.93
N ARG A 89 70.00 5.47 -37.01
CA ARG A 89 70.38 4.68 -38.19
C ARG A 89 69.90 3.24 -38.04
N LEU A 90 69.06 2.81 -38.99
CA LEU A 90 68.45 1.49 -39.06
C LEU A 90 69.20 0.69 -40.13
N LYS A 91 69.99 -0.30 -39.71
CA LYS A 91 70.74 -1.18 -40.63
C LYS A 91 69.96 -2.44 -40.95
N ASN A 92 70.08 -2.90 -42.20
CA ASN A 92 69.48 -4.15 -42.67
C ASN A 92 67.98 -4.28 -42.35
N LEU A 93 67.23 -3.18 -42.46
CA LEU A 93 65.80 -3.17 -42.18
C LEU A 93 65.06 -3.86 -43.32
N ASP A 94 64.49 -5.03 -43.05
CA ASP A 94 63.67 -5.79 -43.99
C ASP A 94 62.22 -5.88 -43.49
N PRO A 95 61.25 -5.27 -44.20
CA PRO A 95 59.84 -5.34 -43.85
C PRO A 95 59.19 -6.71 -44.11
N LYS A 96 59.86 -7.64 -44.82
CA LYS A 96 59.37 -9.02 -45.10
C LYS A 96 57.93 -9.07 -45.61
N GLY A 97 57.57 -8.18 -46.54
CA GLY A 97 56.22 -8.09 -47.12
C GLY A 97 55.18 -7.35 -46.27
N ARG A 98 55.54 -6.81 -45.10
CA ARG A 98 54.62 -6.14 -44.17
C ARG A 98 54.82 -4.62 -44.17
N GLY A 99 53.75 -3.86 -44.00
CA GLY A 99 53.85 -2.43 -43.77
C GLY A 99 54.34 -2.13 -42.35
N LEU A 100 55.50 -1.49 -42.23
CA LEU A 100 56.03 -1.07 -40.93
C LEU A 100 55.47 0.29 -40.52
N GLY A 101 55.26 0.46 -39.22
CA GLY A 101 54.81 1.68 -38.58
C GLY A 101 55.79 2.14 -37.51
N LEU A 102 55.82 3.44 -37.28
CA LEU A 102 56.57 4.08 -36.20
C LEU A 102 55.58 4.81 -35.28
N HIS A 103 55.61 4.48 -33.99
CA HIS A 103 54.91 5.20 -32.95
C HIS A 103 55.88 6.11 -32.20
N LEU A 104 55.56 7.40 -32.14
CA LEU A 104 56.32 8.38 -31.38
C LEU A 104 55.40 9.14 -30.44
N ARG A 105 55.79 9.19 -29.16
CA ARG A 105 55.09 9.93 -28.11
C ARG A 105 55.96 11.11 -27.67
N ALA A 106 55.49 12.31 -27.96
CA ALA A 106 56.17 13.54 -27.60
C ALA A 106 55.15 14.66 -27.32
N ASP A 107 55.36 15.39 -26.24
CA ASP A 107 54.57 16.57 -25.84
C ASP A 107 55.07 17.83 -26.57
N SER A 108 55.53 17.71 -27.80
CA SER A 108 56.26 18.75 -28.53
C SER A 108 55.95 18.61 -30.02
N ALA A 109 56.09 19.68 -30.81
CA ALA A 109 55.90 19.55 -32.24
C ALA A 109 57.07 18.74 -32.81
N TYR A 110 56.78 17.73 -33.64
CA TYR A 110 57.82 16.95 -34.29
C TYR A 110 57.48 16.60 -35.73
N ARG A 111 58.53 16.40 -36.53
CA ARG A 111 58.44 16.03 -37.94
C ARG A 111 59.42 14.90 -38.24
N LEU A 112 58.94 13.93 -38.98
CA LEU A 112 59.63 12.68 -39.25
C LEU A 112 60.02 12.60 -40.72
N TYR A 113 61.28 12.23 -40.95
CA TYR A 113 61.82 11.93 -42.26
C TYR A 113 62.47 10.55 -42.24
N LEU A 114 62.33 9.82 -43.34
CA LEU A 114 63.06 8.59 -43.61
C LEU A 114 64.03 8.86 -44.75
N LEU A 115 65.32 8.72 -44.47
CA LEU A 115 66.40 8.90 -45.44
C LEU A 115 66.84 7.53 -45.94
N ASP A 116 66.72 7.28 -47.24
CA ASP A 116 67.20 6.05 -47.88
C ASP A 116 68.68 6.24 -48.27
N LEU A 117 69.59 5.50 -47.61
CA LEU A 117 71.02 5.62 -47.83
C LEU A 117 71.49 4.96 -49.14
N LYS A 118 70.69 4.04 -49.70
CA LYS A 118 71.03 3.32 -50.93
C LYS A 118 70.58 4.09 -52.17
N GLU A 119 69.39 4.68 -52.12
CA GLU A 119 68.83 5.46 -53.23
C GLU A 119 69.11 6.96 -53.11
N GLY A 120 69.63 7.43 -51.97
CA GLY A 120 69.88 8.85 -51.72
C GLY A 120 68.61 9.70 -51.65
N ARG A 121 67.47 9.10 -51.27
CA ARG A 121 66.15 9.75 -51.26
C ARG A 121 65.77 10.25 -49.86
N VAL A 122 65.12 11.41 -49.81
CA VAL A 122 64.52 11.98 -48.61
C VAL A 122 63.01 11.77 -48.68
N ASN A 123 62.47 10.92 -47.81
CA ASN A 123 61.03 10.70 -47.72
C ASN A 123 60.45 11.37 -46.47
N GLY A 124 59.53 12.31 -46.64
CA GLY A 124 58.75 12.83 -45.52
C GLY A 124 57.75 11.78 -45.04
N ILE A 125 57.80 11.39 -43.76
CA ILE A 125 56.85 10.43 -43.17
C ILE A 125 55.57 11.15 -42.74
N GLY A 126 55.73 12.28 -42.05
CA GLY A 126 54.62 13.04 -41.47
C GLY A 126 55.09 13.98 -40.36
N SER A 127 54.18 14.75 -39.79
CA SER A 127 54.43 15.60 -38.62
C SER A 127 53.29 15.49 -37.63
N TRP A 128 53.60 15.73 -36.36
CA TRP A 128 52.64 15.90 -35.29
C TRP A 128 52.80 17.35 -34.78
N GLY A 129 51.82 18.19 -35.08
CA GLY A 129 51.99 19.64 -35.02
C GLY A 129 52.94 20.21 -36.10
N THR A 130 53.32 21.48 -35.93
CA THR A 130 54.19 22.23 -36.84
C THR A 130 55.52 22.54 -36.16
N VAL A 131 56.59 21.91 -36.64
CA VAL A 131 57.97 22.20 -36.21
C VAL A 131 58.43 23.52 -36.80
N ALA A 132 59.04 24.39 -35.99
CA ALA A 132 59.62 25.64 -36.45
C ALA A 132 60.93 25.96 -35.72
N ALA A 133 61.74 26.84 -36.33
CA ALA A 133 62.96 27.36 -35.70
C ALA A 133 62.74 28.63 -34.86
N GLN A 134 61.53 29.19 -34.87
CA GLN A 134 61.18 30.42 -34.18
C GLN A 134 59.91 30.26 -33.34
N LYS A 135 59.94 30.85 -32.14
CA LYS A 135 58.79 30.91 -31.23
C LYS A 135 57.60 31.61 -31.92
N GLY A 136 56.42 31.00 -31.84
CA GLY A 136 55.17 31.52 -32.43
C GLY A 136 54.83 31.00 -33.82
N ARG A 137 55.79 30.43 -34.55
CA ARG A 137 55.53 29.64 -35.78
C ARG A 137 55.36 28.15 -35.50
N GLU A 138 55.82 27.70 -34.35
CA GLU A 138 55.57 26.36 -33.84
C GLU A 138 54.08 26.19 -33.47
N ARG A 139 53.52 25.02 -33.78
CA ARG A 139 52.21 24.59 -33.25
C ARG A 139 52.33 23.20 -32.64
N PRO A 140 52.43 23.07 -31.31
CA PRO A 140 52.46 21.76 -30.66
C PRO A 140 51.08 21.10 -30.71
N GLN A 141 51.05 19.78 -30.74
CA GLN A 141 49.82 18.97 -30.71
C GLN A 141 49.90 17.95 -29.57
N LEU A 142 48.81 17.80 -28.82
CA LEU A 142 48.70 16.80 -27.75
C LEU A 142 48.52 15.41 -28.36
N GLY A 143 49.05 14.37 -27.71
CA GLY A 143 48.83 12.99 -28.11
C GLY A 143 50.05 12.31 -28.74
N THR A 144 49.81 11.24 -29.49
CA THR A 144 50.86 10.37 -30.04
C THR A 144 50.63 10.12 -31.50
N GLY A 145 51.67 10.19 -32.31
CA GLY A 145 51.57 9.96 -33.75
C GLY A 145 51.98 8.54 -34.10
N LEU A 146 51.09 7.82 -34.77
CA LEU A 146 51.38 6.54 -35.41
C LEU A 146 51.51 6.77 -36.92
N PHE A 147 52.71 6.56 -37.46
CA PHE A 147 53.01 6.84 -38.87
C PHE A 147 53.38 5.57 -39.62
N ARG A 148 52.94 5.45 -40.86
CA ARG A 148 53.37 4.38 -41.77
C ARG A 148 54.71 4.75 -42.39
N LEU A 149 55.68 3.85 -42.33
CA LEU A 149 57.00 4.09 -42.92
C LEU A 149 56.96 3.80 -44.44
N PRO A 150 57.48 4.70 -45.29
CA PRO A 150 57.52 4.53 -46.73
C PRO A 150 58.72 3.64 -47.15
N ILE A 151 58.71 2.40 -46.70
CA ILE A 151 59.75 1.39 -47.02
C ILE A 151 59.19 0.42 -48.06
N PRO A 152 59.94 0.05 -49.12
CA PRO A 152 59.54 -0.98 -50.08
C PRO A 152 59.19 -2.29 -49.39
N SER A 153 58.17 -3.00 -49.85
CA SER A 153 57.69 -4.23 -49.19
C SER A 153 58.66 -5.41 -49.25
N GLN A 154 59.69 -5.36 -50.09
CA GLN A 154 60.71 -6.40 -50.25
C GLN A 154 62.11 -5.81 -50.32
N GLY A 155 63.06 -6.48 -49.67
CA GLY A 155 64.48 -6.14 -49.69
C GLY A 155 64.94 -5.43 -48.42
N ALA A 156 66.11 -5.81 -47.92
CA ALA A 156 66.76 -5.14 -46.80
C ALA A 156 67.38 -3.82 -47.27
N GLY A 157 67.15 -2.76 -46.49
CA GLY A 157 67.70 -1.43 -46.75
C GLY A 157 68.32 -0.78 -45.51
N ASP A 158 69.23 0.15 -45.74
CA ASP A 158 69.82 0.99 -44.71
C ASP A 158 69.14 2.36 -44.72
N TYR A 159 68.55 2.75 -43.60
CA TYR A 159 67.77 3.97 -43.47
C TYR A 159 68.26 4.83 -42.30
N ILE A 160 68.03 6.14 -42.37
CA ILE A 160 68.12 7.03 -41.20
C ILE A 160 66.73 7.59 -40.91
N LEU A 161 66.25 7.32 -39.70
CA LEU A 161 65.07 7.98 -39.15
C LEU A 161 65.52 9.31 -38.53
N LEU A 162 65.16 10.40 -39.19
CA LEU A 162 65.44 11.76 -38.76
C LEU A 162 64.18 12.37 -38.12
N ILE A 163 64.30 12.75 -36.85
CA ILE A 163 63.23 13.29 -36.02
C ILE A 163 63.58 14.74 -35.69
N HIS A 164 62.86 15.68 -36.31
CA HIS A 164 62.92 17.09 -35.95
C HIS A 164 61.96 17.35 -34.81
N VAL A 165 62.42 18.03 -33.77
CA VAL A 165 61.58 18.42 -32.63
C VAL A 165 61.78 19.90 -32.35
N SER A 166 60.68 20.63 -32.16
CA SER A 166 60.70 21.97 -31.56
C SER A 166 59.90 21.95 -30.27
N ASN A 167 60.29 22.83 -29.34
CA ASN A 167 59.62 23.07 -28.08
C ASN A 167 59.98 24.48 -27.56
N PHE A 168 59.13 25.48 -27.86
CA PHE A 168 59.27 26.84 -27.33
C PHE A 168 58.38 27.10 -26.10
N HIS A 169 57.53 26.14 -25.72
CA HIS A 169 56.48 26.30 -24.71
C HIS A 169 56.83 25.67 -23.36
N PHE A 170 57.70 24.65 -23.32
CA PHE A 170 58.06 23.91 -22.11
C PHE A 170 59.50 24.13 -21.66
N SER A 171 59.72 24.07 -20.34
CA SER A 171 61.06 24.08 -19.74
C SER A 171 61.89 22.84 -20.05
N ALA A 172 61.24 21.71 -20.41
CA ALA A 172 61.87 20.44 -20.70
C ALA A 172 61.00 19.53 -21.62
N GLY A 173 60.67 20.01 -22.82
CA GLY A 173 60.00 19.23 -23.87
C GLY A 173 61.00 18.43 -24.73
N GLY A 174 60.56 17.67 -25.72
CA GLY A 174 61.41 16.73 -26.47
C GLY A 174 60.74 15.37 -26.70
N ILE A 175 61.54 14.36 -27.07
CA ILE A 175 61.09 12.96 -27.15
C ILE A 175 60.97 12.43 -25.72
N TRP A 176 59.75 12.16 -25.26
CA TRP A 176 59.48 11.75 -23.86
C TRP A 176 59.55 10.23 -23.67
N GLU A 177 58.91 9.47 -24.56
CA GLU A 177 59.10 8.03 -24.65
C GLU A 177 59.94 7.69 -25.87
N ASN A 178 60.74 6.64 -25.77
CA ASN A 178 61.52 6.20 -26.90
C ASN A 178 60.61 5.75 -28.06
N PRO A 179 60.97 6.06 -29.33
CA PRO A 179 60.20 5.64 -30.49
C PRO A 179 60.12 4.12 -30.60
N GLU A 180 59.00 3.65 -31.14
CA GLU A 180 58.68 2.23 -31.27
C GLU A 180 58.35 1.89 -32.73
N ILE A 181 58.92 0.80 -33.25
CA ILE A 181 58.72 0.31 -34.61
C ILE A 181 58.03 -1.05 -34.59
N GLY A 182 57.09 -1.30 -35.49
CA GLY A 182 56.38 -2.58 -35.57
C GLY A 182 55.50 -2.69 -36.82
N VAL A 183 54.67 -3.74 -36.90
CA VAL A 183 53.71 -3.88 -38.00
C VAL A 183 52.59 -2.84 -37.85
N TYR A 184 52.47 -1.95 -38.84
CA TYR A 184 51.59 -0.78 -38.78
C TYR A 184 50.13 -1.13 -38.43
N HIS A 185 49.54 -2.11 -39.12
CA HIS A 185 48.14 -2.51 -38.89
C HIS A 185 47.90 -3.08 -37.47
N GLN A 186 48.88 -3.79 -36.90
CA GLN A 186 48.78 -4.31 -35.54
C GLN A 186 48.86 -3.17 -34.52
N MET A 187 49.81 -2.26 -34.70
CA MET A 187 49.96 -1.07 -33.86
C MET A 187 48.70 -0.18 -33.93
N GLN A 188 48.12 -0.01 -35.11
CA GLN A 188 46.88 0.74 -35.29
C GLN A 188 45.71 0.10 -34.55
N LYS A 189 45.55 -1.23 -34.67
CA LYS A 189 44.50 -1.97 -33.96
C LYS A 189 44.65 -1.86 -32.44
N GLN A 190 45.89 -1.97 -31.93
CA GLN A 190 46.17 -1.80 -30.51
C GLN A 190 45.85 -0.38 -30.04
N HIS A 191 46.27 0.63 -30.81
CA HIS A 191 45.99 2.04 -30.49
C HIS A 191 44.48 2.33 -30.45
N MET A 192 43.71 1.82 -31.41
CA MET A 192 42.24 1.95 -31.40
C MET A 192 41.61 1.26 -30.18
N ALA A 193 42.10 0.07 -29.80
CA ALA A 193 41.61 -0.64 -28.62
C ALA A 193 41.89 0.11 -27.31
N GLU A 194 43.10 0.69 -27.16
CA GLU A 194 43.46 1.54 -26.03
C GLU A 194 42.57 2.79 -25.96
N SER A 195 42.35 3.47 -27.09
CA SER A 195 41.47 4.64 -27.16
C SER A 195 40.02 4.30 -26.81
N HIS A 196 39.46 3.20 -27.31
CA HIS A 196 38.10 2.76 -26.96
C HIS A 196 37.97 2.45 -25.46
N SER A 197 38.96 1.79 -24.87
CA SER A 197 39.02 1.54 -23.42
C SER A 197 39.01 2.84 -22.62
N GLN A 198 39.81 3.84 -23.01
CA GLN A 198 39.85 5.15 -22.35
C GLN A 198 38.50 5.88 -22.45
N VAL A 199 37.89 5.92 -23.65
CA VAL A 199 36.56 6.52 -23.84
C VAL A 199 35.52 5.87 -22.92
N ALA A 200 35.53 4.54 -22.82
CA ALA A 200 34.58 3.82 -21.97
C ALA A 200 34.74 4.18 -20.48
N VAL A 201 35.97 4.25 -19.97
CA VAL A 201 36.25 4.62 -18.57
C VAL A 201 35.86 6.08 -18.29
N ILE A 202 36.17 7.00 -19.21
CA ILE A 202 35.78 8.42 -19.12
C ILE A 202 34.25 8.53 -19.07
N ALA A 203 33.55 7.89 -20.01
CA ALA A 203 32.09 7.91 -20.08
C ALA A 203 31.45 7.33 -18.81
N MET A 204 32.00 6.24 -18.26
CA MET A 204 31.51 5.66 -17.00
C MET A 204 31.64 6.65 -15.83
N CYS A 205 32.78 7.32 -15.69
CA CYS A 205 32.97 8.35 -14.66
C CYS A 205 32.01 9.53 -14.86
N PHE A 206 31.82 9.98 -16.10
CA PHE A 206 30.93 11.09 -16.44
C PHE A 206 29.46 10.77 -16.08
N ILE A 207 28.96 9.61 -16.53
CA ILE A 207 27.58 9.16 -16.28
C ILE A 207 27.35 9.01 -14.78
N MET A 208 28.29 8.40 -14.05
CA MET A 208 28.21 8.29 -12.59
C MET A 208 28.22 9.67 -11.89
N GLY A 209 28.97 10.63 -12.42
CA GLY A 209 28.97 12.01 -11.93
C GLY A 209 27.60 12.69 -12.10
N LEU A 210 27.01 12.62 -13.29
CA LEU A 210 25.68 13.17 -13.56
C LEU A 210 24.59 12.50 -12.73
N TYR A 211 24.65 11.17 -12.60
CA TYR A 211 23.70 10.41 -11.79
C TYR A 211 23.69 10.88 -10.32
N ASN A 212 24.87 11.01 -9.71
CA ASN A 212 24.98 11.46 -8.31
C ASN A 212 24.59 12.95 -8.16
N LEU A 213 24.81 13.77 -9.19
CA LEU A 213 24.37 15.16 -9.20
C LEU A 213 22.84 15.26 -9.23
N PHE A 214 22.17 14.43 -10.04
CA PHE A 214 20.71 14.35 -10.08
C PHE A 214 20.11 13.90 -8.74
N ILE A 215 20.72 12.89 -8.10
CA ILE A 215 20.32 12.46 -6.75
C ILE A 215 20.47 13.61 -5.76
N HIS A 216 21.57 14.37 -5.81
CA HIS A 216 21.77 15.50 -4.92
C HIS A 216 20.71 16.59 -5.10
N PHE A 217 20.29 16.90 -6.34
CA PHE A 217 19.22 17.88 -6.57
C PHE A 217 17.89 17.46 -5.96
N ARG A 218 17.60 16.16 -5.93
CA ARG A 218 16.43 15.61 -5.25
C ARG A 218 16.60 15.56 -3.72
N ARG A 219 17.84 15.51 -3.23
CA ARG A 219 18.17 15.33 -1.81
C ARG A 219 19.31 16.27 -1.38
N ARG A 220 18.98 17.55 -1.23
CA ARG A 220 19.95 18.62 -0.95
C ARG A 220 20.62 18.53 0.42
N ASP A 221 20.00 17.80 1.36
CA ASP A 221 20.51 17.68 2.73
C ASP A 221 21.76 16.80 2.86
N ASP A 222 22.00 15.88 1.90
CA ASP A 222 23.16 14.99 1.92
C ASP A 222 24.24 15.43 0.93
N LEU A 223 25.23 16.16 1.46
CA LEU A 223 26.39 16.64 0.71
C LEU A 223 27.32 15.52 0.21
N SER A 224 27.21 14.28 0.71
CA SER A 224 28.02 13.16 0.23
C SER A 224 27.84 12.92 -1.27
N THR A 225 26.59 13.03 -1.73
CA THR A 225 26.23 12.81 -3.14
C THR A 225 26.81 13.90 -4.03
N LEU A 226 26.83 15.15 -3.56
CA LEU A 226 27.47 16.26 -4.25
C LEU A 226 28.99 16.08 -4.35
N PHE A 227 29.65 15.72 -3.26
CA PHE A 227 31.10 15.49 -3.27
C PHE A 227 31.49 14.29 -4.13
N LEU A 228 30.68 13.22 -4.15
CA LEU A 228 30.87 12.10 -5.05
C LEU A 228 30.66 12.51 -6.53
N ALA A 229 29.62 13.28 -6.83
CA ALA A 229 29.39 13.82 -8.17
C ALA A 229 30.57 14.68 -8.64
N ALA A 230 31.04 15.60 -7.79
CA ALA A 230 32.20 16.43 -8.06
C ALA A 230 33.45 15.57 -8.31
N PHE A 231 33.72 14.56 -7.47
CA PHE A 231 34.83 13.64 -7.66
C PHE A 231 34.77 12.93 -9.02
N CYS A 232 33.63 12.34 -9.37
CA CYS A 232 33.42 11.64 -10.64
C CYS A 232 33.61 12.55 -11.86
N LEU A 233 33.01 13.75 -11.85
CA LEU A 233 33.11 14.70 -12.96
C LEU A 233 34.55 15.23 -13.12
N LEU A 234 35.24 15.51 -12.01
CA LEU A 234 36.64 15.93 -12.03
C LEU A 234 37.57 14.82 -12.53
N GLN A 235 37.35 13.56 -12.13
CA GLN A 235 38.13 12.44 -12.65
C GLN A 235 37.82 12.15 -14.12
N SER A 236 36.55 12.25 -14.54
CA SER A 236 36.18 12.13 -15.95
C SER A 236 36.91 13.17 -16.81
N PHE A 237 36.87 14.43 -16.37
CA PHE A 237 37.54 15.52 -17.08
C PHE A 237 39.07 15.36 -17.06
N ARG A 238 39.64 14.89 -15.94
CA ARG A 238 41.08 14.57 -15.85
C ARG A 238 41.49 13.48 -16.84
N LEU A 239 40.78 12.36 -16.84
CA LEU A 239 41.07 11.24 -17.73
C LEU A 239 40.94 11.65 -19.19
N PHE A 240 39.94 12.48 -19.52
CA PHE A 240 39.81 13.09 -20.85
C PHE A 240 41.00 14.00 -21.19
N ALA A 241 41.41 14.89 -20.28
CA ALA A 241 42.54 15.79 -20.49
C ALA A 241 43.89 15.08 -20.63
N MET A 242 44.06 13.91 -19.98
CA MET A 242 45.26 13.07 -20.10
C MET A 242 45.20 12.09 -21.29
N SER A 243 44.02 11.86 -21.85
CA SER A 243 43.84 10.94 -22.98
C SER A 243 44.36 11.52 -24.30
N PHE A 244 44.63 10.64 -25.26
CA PHE A 244 45.01 11.06 -26.62
C PHE A 244 43.86 11.68 -27.41
N LEU A 245 42.61 11.44 -26.97
CA LEU A 245 41.38 11.88 -27.64
C LEU A 245 41.34 13.39 -27.88
N LEU A 246 41.83 14.18 -26.92
CA LEU A 246 41.81 15.63 -27.03
C LEU A 246 42.68 16.14 -28.19
N GLY A 247 43.80 15.47 -28.46
CA GLY A 247 44.67 15.76 -29.60
C GLY A 247 44.04 15.39 -30.95
N ASP A 248 43.25 14.32 -30.97
CA ASP A 248 42.51 13.88 -32.17
C ASP A 248 41.29 14.77 -32.46
N LEU A 249 40.60 15.24 -31.42
CA LEU A 249 39.46 16.17 -31.51
C LEU A 249 39.88 17.56 -31.97
N LEU A 250 41.09 18.01 -31.59
CA LEU A 250 41.60 19.35 -31.87
C LEU A 250 43.04 19.28 -32.43
N PRO A 251 43.22 18.82 -33.69
CA PRO A 251 44.56 18.56 -34.25
C PRO A 251 45.38 19.83 -34.56
N ASN A 252 44.76 21.02 -34.55
CA ASN A 252 45.40 22.29 -34.90
C ASN A 252 45.27 23.35 -33.78
N MET A 253 45.52 22.97 -32.52
CA MET A 253 45.45 23.88 -31.39
C MET A 253 46.37 25.11 -31.58
N THR A 254 45.85 26.29 -31.25
CA THR A 254 46.70 27.47 -31.07
C THR A 254 47.58 27.28 -29.83
N SER A 255 48.71 27.99 -29.76
CA SER A 255 49.59 27.95 -28.58
C SER A 255 48.85 28.27 -27.26
N SER A 256 47.85 29.16 -27.30
CA SER A 256 47.04 29.52 -26.13
C SER A 256 46.06 28.41 -25.74
N GLN A 257 45.40 27.76 -26.71
CA GLN A 257 44.53 26.61 -26.47
C GLN A 257 45.32 25.44 -25.88
N TYR A 258 46.49 25.17 -26.45
CA TYR A 258 47.39 24.13 -25.97
C TYR A 258 47.84 24.38 -24.52
N GLU A 259 48.26 25.60 -24.20
CA GLU A 259 48.65 25.97 -22.83
C GLU A 259 47.46 25.87 -21.84
N PHE A 260 46.26 26.26 -22.27
CA PHE A 260 45.04 26.12 -21.48
C PHE A 260 44.75 24.65 -21.13
N PHE A 261 44.74 23.75 -22.13
CA PHE A 261 44.47 22.33 -21.89
C PHE A 261 45.54 21.66 -21.02
N ARG A 262 46.81 22.06 -21.16
CA ARG A 262 47.86 21.61 -20.23
C ARG A 262 47.65 22.07 -18.80
N ARG A 263 47.13 23.29 -18.56
CA ARG A 263 46.75 23.73 -17.19
C ARG A 263 45.59 22.90 -16.64
N MET A 264 44.62 22.59 -17.50
CA MET A 264 43.45 21.77 -17.19
C MET A 264 43.79 20.30 -16.87
N GLU A 265 44.99 19.83 -17.16
CA GLU A 265 45.47 18.51 -16.74
C GLU A 265 45.71 18.42 -15.23
N PHE A 266 46.14 19.52 -14.59
CA PHE A 266 46.61 19.53 -13.20
C PHE A 266 45.57 19.98 -12.18
N LEU A 267 44.67 20.89 -12.57
CA LEU A 267 43.59 21.39 -11.70
C LEU A 267 42.66 20.29 -11.18
N PRO A 268 42.18 19.34 -12.01
CA PRO A 268 41.18 18.37 -11.60
C PRO A 268 41.71 17.39 -10.56
N PHE A 269 43.01 17.08 -10.57
CA PHE A 269 43.62 16.23 -9.56
C PHE A 269 43.46 16.83 -8.16
N ASN A 270 43.82 18.10 -7.98
CA ASN A 270 43.73 18.81 -6.71
C ASN A 270 42.28 18.90 -6.20
N LEU A 271 41.38 19.33 -7.08
CA LEU A 271 39.95 19.43 -6.76
C LEU A 271 39.34 18.07 -6.44
N SER A 272 39.79 17.00 -7.12
CA SER A 272 39.31 15.63 -6.85
C SER A 272 39.77 15.13 -5.46
N VAL A 273 40.98 15.47 -5.02
CA VAL A 273 41.44 15.17 -3.65
C VAL A 273 40.59 15.92 -2.64
N ALA A 274 40.29 17.21 -2.87
CA ALA A 274 39.40 17.99 -2.01
C ALA A 274 37.99 17.39 -1.91
N ALA A 275 37.41 17.00 -3.05
CA ALA A 275 36.11 16.33 -3.11
C ALA A 275 36.13 14.98 -2.39
N PHE A 276 37.17 14.17 -2.56
CA PHE A 276 37.33 12.88 -1.88
C PHE A 276 37.46 13.05 -0.36
N VAL A 277 38.32 13.97 0.10
CA VAL A 277 38.49 14.25 1.54
C VAL A 277 37.19 14.76 2.14
N SER A 278 36.44 15.60 1.42
CA SER A 278 35.14 16.12 1.89
C SER A 278 34.07 15.03 1.92
N PHE A 279 34.07 14.13 0.94
CA PHE A 279 33.23 12.93 0.96
C PHE A 279 33.55 12.08 2.19
N ALA A 280 34.82 11.78 2.44
CA ALA A 280 35.23 11.00 3.61
C ALA A 280 34.90 11.72 4.93
N GLN A 281 35.13 13.03 5.00
CA GLN A 281 34.81 13.85 6.17
C GLN A 281 33.30 13.87 6.44
N ASN A 282 32.46 14.03 5.42
CA ASN A 282 31.01 14.10 5.61
C ASN A 282 30.43 12.79 6.15
N ASN A 283 30.96 11.65 5.69
CA ASN A 283 30.51 10.31 6.10
C ASN A 283 31.15 9.82 7.40
N TYR A 284 32.37 10.27 7.72
CA TYR A 284 33.15 9.83 8.88
C TYR A 284 33.60 11.01 9.75
N ARG A 285 32.67 11.94 10.04
CA ARG A 285 32.91 13.21 10.77
C ARG A 285 33.62 13.03 12.11
N ARG A 286 33.45 11.87 12.77
CA ARG A 286 34.12 11.53 14.03
C ARG A 286 35.62 11.29 13.89
N TYR A 287 36.08 10.85 12.72
CA TYR A 287 37.46 10.43 12.47
C TYR A 287 38.26 11.43 11.65
N ILE A 288 37.57 12.22 10.83
CA ILE A 288 38.19 13.20 9.94
C ILE A 288 37.68 14.60 10.32
N LYS A 289 38.61 15.45 10.76
CA LYS A 289 38.31 16.84 11.17
C LYS A 289 37.82 17.70 10.00
N LEU A 290 36.78 18.50 10.25
CA LEU A 290 36.24 19.48 9.30
C LEU A 290 37.30 20.51 8.85
N SER A 291 38.19 20.93 9.76
CA SER A 291 39.26 21.89 9.46
C SER A 291 40.21 21.39 8.36
N VAL A 292 40.47 20.09 8.29
CA VAL A 292 41.28 19.50 7.23
C VAL A 292 40.54 19.59 5.89
N SER A 293 39.25 19.27 5.87
CA SER A 293 38.44 19.37 4.65
C SER A 293 38.41 20.81 4.10
N ILE A 294 38.20 21.80 4.97
CA ILE A 294 38.22 23.23 4.60
C ILE A 294 39.62 23.62 4.10
N GLY A 295 40.67 23.23 4.83
CA GLY A 295 42.05 23.53 4.46
C GLY A 295 42.42 23.02 3.07
N VAL A 296 41.96 21.83 2.69
CA VAL A 296 42.21 21.25 1.36
C VAL A 296 41.46 22.00 0.26
N TRP A 297 40.25 22.49 0.51
CA TRP A 297 39.53 23.35 -0.45
C TRP A 297 40.20 24.71 -0.63
N VAL A 298 40.63 25.34 0.47
CA VAL A 298 41.39 26.61 0.42
C VAL A 298 42.69 26.40 -0.37
N PHE A 299 43.41 25.32 -0.07
CA PHE A 299 44.61 24.94 -0.81
C PHE A 299 44.31 24.73 -2.29
N ALA A 300 43.27 23.96 -2.64
CA ALA A 300 42.88 23.71 -4.02
C ALA A 300 42.46 25.00 -4.76
N ALA A 301 41.80 25.94 -4.09
CA ALA A 301 41.43 27.24 -4.65
C ALA A 301 42.65 28.12 -4.92
N VAL A 302 43.54 28.28 -3.94
CA VAL A 302 44.79 29.04 -4.09
C VAL A 302 45.66 28.42 -5.19
N TYR A 303 45.81 27.10 -5.16
CA TYR A 303 46.50 26.35 -6.21
C TYR A 303 45.90 26.62 -7.59
N SER A 304 44.57 26.60 -7.70
CA SER A 304 43.89 26.85 -8.96
C SER A 304 44.13 28.26 -9.48
N LEU A 305 44.12 29.26 -8.60
CA LEU A 305 44.45 30.64 -8.95
C LEU A 305 45.91 30.78 -9.43
N VAL A 306 46.86 30.11 -8.78
CA VAL A 306 48.28 30.11 -9.19
C VAL A 306 48.45 29.46 -10.56
N VAL A 307 47.86 28.29 -10.80
CA VAL A 307 47.96 27.58 -12.08
C VAL A 307 47.28 28.35 -13.23
N LEU A 308 46.14 28.98 -12.98
CA LEU A 308 45.42 29.76 -13.98
C LEU A 308 46.07 31.13 -14.26
N GLY A 309 46.64 31.78 -13.23
CA GLY A 309 47.18 33.13 -13.31
C GLY A 309 48.67 33.23 -13.68
N SER A 310 49.42 32.12 -13.68
CA SER A 310 50.87 32.14 -13.91
C SER A 310 51.31 31.32 -15.12
N SER A 311 52.55 31.54 -15.57
CA SER A 311 53.14 30.79 -16.69
C SER A 311 53.61 29.39 -16.26
N ALA A 312 53.70 28.45 -17.21
CA ALA A 312 54.18 27.09 -16.97
C ALA A 312 55.58 26.99 -16.34
N LYS A 313 56.43 28.00 -16.55
CA LYS A 313 57.75 28.09 -15.91
C LYS A 313 57.66 28.35 -14.41
N PHE A 314 56.61 29.03 -13.96
CA PHE A 314 56.41 29.44 -12.57
C PHE A 314 55.69 28.36 -11.76
N TYR A 315 54.56 27.82 -12.24
CA TYR A 315 53.80 26.86 -11.44
C TYR A 315 54.39 25.44 -11.42
N ARG A 316 55.14 24.99 -12.45
CA ARG A 316 55.67 23.62 -12.48
C ARG A 316 56.60 23.26 -11.32
N PRO A 317 57.60 24.07 -10.94
CA PRO A 317 58.42 23.79 -9.77
C PRO A 317 57.60 23.71 -8.48
N ILE A 318 56.55 24.53 -8.37
CA ILE A 318 55.62 24.49 -7.25
C ILE A 318 54.91 23.11 -7.18
N LEU A 319 54.58 22.51 -8.33
CA LEU A 319 53.94 21.19 -8.40
C LEU A 319 54.73 20.07 -7.71
N GLU A 320 56.06 20.11 -7.84
CA GLU A 320 56.96 19.11 -7.26
C GLU A 320 56.87 19.10 -5.73
N TYR A 321 56.59 20.25 -5.11
CA TYR A 321 56.40 20.39 -3.67
C TYR A 321 54.95 20.20 -3.21
N THR A 322 53.96 20.56 -4.03
CA THR A 322 52.54 20.46 -3.65
C THR A 322 51.99 19.04 -3.72
N ASN A 323 52.45 18.21 -4.67
CA ASN A 323 51.96 16.85 -4.83
C ASN A 323 52.20 15.97 -3.58
N PRO A 324 53.41 15.96 -2.96
CA PRO A 324 53.63 15.25 -1.70
C PRO A 324 52.68 15.67 -0.58
N VAL A 325 52.36 16.96 -0.47
CA VAL A 325 51.43 17.49 0.55
C VAL A 325 50.01 16.92 0.35
N LEU A 326 49.52 16.86 -0.90
CA LEU A 326 48.23 16.25 -1.21
C LEU A 326 48.20 14.74 -0.92
N VAL A 327 49.31 14.04 -1.16
CA VAL A 327 49.44 12.62 -0.81
C VAL A 327 49.36 12.44 0.71
N LEU A 328 50.04 13.29 1.50
CA LEU A 328 49.96 13.25 2.97
C LEU A 328 48.52 13.51 3.47
N VAL A 329 47.82 14.47 2.87
CA VAL A 329 46.40 14.73 3.15
C VAL A 329 45.53 13.51 2.82
N ALA A 330 45.74 12.89 1.66
CA ALA A 330 45.02 11.69 1.27
C ALA A 330 45.30 10.53 2.25
N LEU A 331 46.56 10.33 2.66
CA LEU A 331 46.94 9.33 3.65
C LEU A 331 46.29 9.58 5.01
N TYR A 332 46.16 10.84 5.44
CA TYR A 332 45.40 11.19 6.65
C TYR A 332 43.92 10.79 6.53
N ALA A 333 43.27 11.06 5.40
CA ALA A 333 41.89 10.63 5.17
C ALA A 333 41.77 9.10 5.16
N VAL A 334 42.72 8.39 4.53
CA VAL A 334 42.81 6.92 4.54
C VAL A 334 42.94 6.39 5.98
N PHE A 335 43.81 7.00 6.79
CA PHE A 335 43.98 6.63 8.20
C PHE A 335 42.67 6.79 8.99
N GLY A 336 41.95 7.91 8.78
CA GLY A 336 40.62 8.13 9.36
C GLY A 336 39.60 7.07 8.96
N ILE A 337 39.59 6.66 7.68
CA ILE A 337 38.70 5.61 7.15
C ILE A 337 39.06 4.23 7.74
N ILE A 338 40.35 3.91 7.87
CA ILE A 338 40.80 2.65 8.50
C ILE A 338 40.37 2.60 9.97
N ARG A 339 40.48 3.72 10.69
CA ARG A 339 40.00 3.80 12.08
C ARG A 339 38.48 3.63 12.15
N ALA A 340 37.73 4.29 11.27
CA ALA A 340 36.29 4.10 11.16
C ALA A 340 35.91 2.63 10.88
N ALA A 341 36.69 1.94 10.04
CA ALA A 341 36.49 0.52 9.74
C ALA A 341 36.76 -0.39 10.96
N LYS A 342 37.79 -0.08 11.76
CA LYS A 342 38.07 -0.80 13.02
C LYS A 342 36.94 -0.63 14.04
N ASP A 343 36.35 0.56 14.08
CA ASP A 343 35.25 0.89 14.98
C ASP A 343 33.87 0.46 14.43
N GLY A 344 33.85 -0.32 13.34
CA GLY A 344 32.62 -0.92 12.79
C GLY A 344 31.69 0.05 12.06
N PHE A 345 32.15 1.24 11.66
CA PHE A 345 31.30 2.20 10.94
C PHE A 345 30.87 1.66 9.56
N VAL A 346 29.59 1.85 9.26
CA VAL A 346 28.96 1.38 8.02
C VAL A 346 29.70 1.94 6.80
N GLY A 347 30.07 1.05 5.88
CA GLY A 347 30.69 1.41 4.60
C GLY A 347 32.21 1.66 4.63
N ALA A 348 32.83 1.83 5.81
CA ALA A 348 34.25 2.19 5.90
C ALA A 348 35.20 1.12 5.31
N ILE A 349 34.91 -0.18 5.54
CA ILE A 349 35.66 -1.29 4.95
C ILE A 349 35.58 -1.27 3.42
N THR A 350 34.38 -1.04 2.88
CA THR A 350 34.18 -0.99 1.42
C THR A 350 34.97 0.16 0.81
N LEU A 351 34.97 1.32 1.45
CA LEU A 351 35.75 2.46 0.99
C LEU A 351 37.26 2.17 1.06
N ALA A 352 37.75 1.56 2.14
CA ALA A 352 39.15 1.16 2.28
C ALA A 352 39.59 0.16 1.18
N MET A 353 38.73 -0.79 0.82
CA MET A 353 38.97 -1.71 -0.31
C MET A 353 39.06 -0.97 -1.64
N GLY A 354 38.18 -0.01 -1.91
CA GLY A 354 38.24 0.82 -3.11
C GLY A 354 39.54 1.61 -3.22
N ILE A 355 40.03 2.15 -2.10
CA ILE A 355 41.32 2.85 -2.04
C ILE A 355 42.49 1.90 -2.32
N LEU A 356 42.45 0.68 -1.78
CA LEU A 356 43.49 -0.33 -2.01
C LEU A 356 43.59 -0.68 -3.51
N VAL A 357 42.46 -0.74 -4.23
CA VAL A 357 42.45 -0.97 -5.67
C VAL A 357 43.14 0.17 -6.43
N VAL A 358 42.91 1.43 -6.05
CA VAL A 358 43.61 2.60 -6.63
C VAL A 358 45.11 2.54 -6.34
N ILE A 359 45.51 2.20 -5.11
CA ILE A 359 46.92 2.07 -4.73
C ILE A 359 47.58 0.97 -5.58
N ALA A 360 46.96 -0.20 -5.70
CA ALA A 360 47.47 -1.30 -6.52
C ALA A 360 47.61 -0.88 -8.00
N ALA A 361 46.60 -0.21 -8.57
CA ALA A 361 46.67 0.31 -9.93
C ALA A 361 47.82 1.32 -10.11
N SER A 362 48.04 2.21 -9.13
CA SER A 362 49.13 3.17 -9.15
C SER A 362 50.52 2.51 -9.13
N PHE A 363 50.68 1.40 -8.40
CA PHE A 363 51.92 0.63 -8.40
C PHE A 363 52.19 -0.06 -9.73
N VAL A 364 51.16 -0.63 -10.37
CA VAL A 364 51.28 -1.22 -11.71
C VAL A 364 51.70 -0.17 -12.73
N ASP A 365 51.04 0.99 -12.73
CA ASP A 365 51.34 2.08 -13.65
C ASP A 365 52.71 2.70 -13.40
N LEU A 366 53.17 2.76 -12.14
CA LEU A 366 54.53 3.15 -11.80
C LEU A 366 55.55 2.15 -12.35
N ALA A 367 55.29 0.84 -12.23
CA ALA A 367 56.16 -0.19 -12.79
C ALA A 367 56.19 -0.16 -14.33
N VAL A 368 55.07 0.16 -14.99
CA VAL A 368 55.02 0.42 -16.43
C VAL A 368 55.87 1.65 -16.79
N THR A 369 55.78 2.72 -16.01
CA THR A 369 56.56 3.96 -16.22
C THR A 369 58.06 3.74 -16.04
N MET A 370 58.46 2.88 -15.11
CA MET A 370 59.85 2.45 -14.91
C MET A 370 60.35 1.45 -15.97
N GLY A 371 59.49 1.04 -16.91
CA GLY A 371 59.82 0.06 -17.95
C GLY A 371 59.88 -1.39 -17.45
N LEU A 372 59.46 -1.66 -16.20
CA LEU A 372 59.46 -3.01 -15.62
C LEU A 372 58.31 -3.88 -16.14
N LEU A 373 57.21 -3.26 -16.54
CA LEU A 373 56.02 -3.94 -17.08
C LEU A 373 55.64 -3.37 -18.45
N SER A 374 55.14 -4.23 -19.33
CA SER A 374 54.68 -3.88 -20.67
C SER A 374 53.15 -4.03 -20.81
N VAL A 375 52.40 -3.54 -19.84
CA VAL A 375 50.93 -3.55 -19.84
C VAL A 375 50.38 -2.13 -20.04
N PRO A 376 49.13 -1.98 -20.54
CA PRO A 376 48.48 -0.68 -20.60
C PRO A 376 48.32 -0.05 -19.21
N PHE A 377 48.25 1.27 -19.13
CA PHE A 377 47.95 1.98 -17.87
C PHE A 377 46.55 1.60 -17.37
N ILE A 378 46.45 1.22 -16.09
CA ILE A 378 45.22 0.74 -15.47
C ILE A 378 44.66 1.67 -14.39
N MET A 379 45.29 2.81 -14.10
CA MET A 379 44.83 3.77 -13.08
C MET A 379 43.36 4.20 -13.27
N GLY A 380 42.90 4.37 -14.52
CA GLY A 380 41.51 4.72 -14.82
C GLY A 380 40.51 3.68 -14.28
N TYR A 381 40.83 2.38 -14.40
CA TYR A 381 40.02 1.31 -13.84
C TYR A 381 40.04 1.28 -12.31
N GLY A 382 41.19 1.61 -11.71
CA GLY A 382 41.29 1.76 -10.26
C GLY A 382 40.37 2.86 -9.72
N ILE A 383 40.32 4.01 -10.42
CA ILE A 383 39.44 5.13 -10.08
C ILE A 383 37.97 4.71 -10.15
N VAL A 384 37.57 3.99 -11.20
CA VAL A 384 36.20 3.43 -11.31
C VAL A 384 35.89 2.52 -10.12
N GLY A 385 36.84 1.66 -9.71
CA GLY A 385 36.69 0.82 -8.52
C GLY A 385 36.44 1.62 -7.24
N LEU A 386 37.15 2.75 -7.06
CA LEU A 386 36.92 3.65 -5.92
C LEU A 386 35.56 4.34 -6.00
N ILE A 387 35.16 4.82 -7.18
CA ILE A 387 33.85 5.46 -7.40
C ILE A 387 32.71 4.48 -7.07
N LEU A 388 32.82 3.22 -7.50
CA LEU A 388 31.84 2.17 -7.17
C LEU A 388 31.81 1.90 -5.65
N ALA A 389 32.96 1.89 -4.99
CA ALA A 389 33.02 1.76 -3.53
C ALA A 389 32.33 2.94 -2.82
N GLN A 390 32.56 4.18 -3.26
CA GLN A 390 31.88 5.37 -2.72
C GLN A 390 30.37 5.33 -2.95
N GLY A 391 29.92 4.95 -4.15
CA GLY A 391 28.50 4.77 -4.46
C GLY A 391 27.83 3.72 -3.57
N PHE A 392 28.52 2.61 -3.30
CA PHE A 392 28.03 1.58 -2.40
C PHE A 392 27.95 2.05 -0.93
N VAL A 393 28.88 2.90 -0.48
CA VAL A 393 28.81 3.53 0.85
C VAL A 393 27.56 4.39 0.97
N VAL A 394 27.31 5.26 -0.01
CA VAL A 394 26.10 6.10 -0.04
C VAL A 394 24.84 5.25 -0.01
N ALA A 395 24.80 4.17 -0.81
CA ALA A 395 23.66 3.24 -0.83
C ALA A 395 23.45 2.54 0.52
N LYS A 396 24.51 2.08 1.19
CA LYS A 396 24.42 1.47 2.53
C LYS A 396 23.94 2.44 3.60
N LEU A 397 24.47 3.65 3.59
CA LEU A 397 24.05 4.69 4.53
C LEU A 397 22.57 5.03 4.32
N PHE A 398 22.13 5.13 3.07
CA PHE A 398 20.73 5.33 2.74
C PHE A 398 19.84 4.20 3.25
N ALA A 399 20.20 2.94 2.98
CA ALA A 399 19.44 1.79 3.48
C ALA A 399 19.31 1.80 5.01
N SER A 400 20.41 2.05 5.73
CA SER A 400 20.40 2.12 7.20
C SER A 400 19.57 3.28 7.75
N ALA A 401 19.59 4.43 7.08
CA ALA A 401 18.77 5.58 7.48
C ALA A 401 17.28 5.30 7.22
N TYR A 402 16.95 4.66 6.11
CA TYR A 402 15.59 4.29 5.75
C TYR A 402 14.99 3.27 6.72
N GLU A 403 15.72 2.21 7.07
CA GLU A 403 15.31 1.24 8.10
C GLU A 403 15.05 1.91 9.45
N ARG A 404 15.91 2.85 9.86
CA ARG A 404 15.74 3.58 11.12
C ARG A 404 14.49 4.45 11.11
N THR A 405 14.18 5.10 9.98
CA THR A 405 12.95 5.88 9.82
C THR A 405 11.71 4.99 9.92
N ILE A 406 11.71 3.81 9.27
CA ILE A 406 10.61 2.85 9.37
C ILE A 406 10.41 2.42 10.82
N HIS A 407 11.49 2.05 11.52
CA HIS A 407 11.42 1.61 12.92
C HIS A 407 10.89 2.71 13.85
N LEU A 408 11.36 3.96 13.68
CA LEU A 408 10.87 5.10 14.47
C LEU A 408 9.39 5.39 14.22
N ASN A 409 8.95 5.33 12.96
CA ASN A 409 7.53 5.51 12.63
C ASN A 409 6.66 4.42 13.25
N GLN A 410 7.12 3.16 13.26
CA GLN A 410 6.43 2.07 13.91
C GLN A 410 6.31 2.29 15.43
N GLN A 411 7.40 2.68 16.10
CA GLN A 411 7.37 3.02 17.54
C GLN A 411 6.43 4.19 17.85
N LEU A 412 6.40 5.19 16.97
CA LEU A 412 5.52 6.35 17.12
C LEU A 412 4.05 5.96 16.97
N LYS A 413 3.74 5.06 16.03
CA LYS A 413 2.41 4.48 15.86
C LYS A 413 1.98 3.66 17.08
N GLU A 414 2.85 2.81 17.60
CA GLU A 414 2.59 2.03 18.82
C GLU A 414 2.36 2.93 20.04
N GLN A 415 3.13 4.01 20.21
CA GLN A 415 2.88 4.99 21.27
C GLN A 415 1.54 5.71 21.11
N GLU A 416 1.14 6.02 19.88
CA GLU A 416 -0.14 6.67 19.60
C GLU A 416 -1.32 5.73 19.90
N GLU A 417 -1.24 4.48 19.48
CA GLU A 417 -2.23 3.43 19.76
C GLU A 417 -2.35 3.19 21.27
N ALA A 418 -1.23 3.02 21.99
CA ALA A 418 -1.21 2.84 23.44
C ALA A 418 -1.80 4.04 24.19
N ARG A 419 -1.47 5.27 23.77
CA ARG A 419 -2.06 6.48 24.33
C ARG A 419 -3.57 6.55 24.06
N THR A 420 -4.06 6.00 22.95
CA THR A 420 -5.49 5.98 22.62
C THR A 420 -6.24 4.98 23.48
N LEU A 421 -5.72 3.76 23.59
CA LEU A 421 -6.22 2.73 24.51
C LEU A 421 -6.26 3.23 25.96
N PHE A 422 -5.21 3.94 26.41
CA PHE A 422 -5.18 4.51 27.75
C PHE A 422 -6.35 5.46 28.04
N PHE A 423 -6.61 6.45 27.18
CA PHE A 423 -7.73 7.38 27.39
C PHE A 423 -9.10 6.69 27.27
N HIS A 424 -9.22 5.68 26.41
CA HIS A 424 -10.45 4.90 26.31
C HIS A 424 -10.72 4.09 27.59
N ASN A 425 -9.70 3.41 28.11
CA ASN A 425 -9.81 2.60 29.33
C ASN A 425 -10.08 3.48 30.55
N VAL A 426 -9.36 4.60 30.71
CA VAL A 426 -9.60 5.55 31.82
C VAL A 426 -11.01 6.13 31.76
N SER A 427 -11.53 6.43 30.56
CA SER A 427 -12.93 6.85 30.41
C SER A 427 -13.90 5.80 30.95
N HIS A 428 -13.66 4.53 30.64
CA HIS A 428 -14.52 3.43 31.05
C HIS A 428 -14.44 3.23 32.56
N GLU A 429 -13.23 3.13 33.11
CA GLU A 429 -12.99 2.93 34.53
C GLU A 429 -13.53 4.07 35.41
N LEU A 430 -13.61 5.30 34.90
CA LEU A 430 -14.22 6.42 35.63
C LEU A 430 -15.74 6.46 35.49
N ARG A 431 -16.29 6.06 34.34
CA ARG A 431 -17.74 6.13 34.08
C ARG A 431 -18.52 5.11 34.90
N THR A 432 -17.99 3.90 35.03
CA THR A 432 -18.65 2.80 35.74
C THR A 432 -18.96 3.08 37.21
N PRO A 433 -18.00 3.49 38.07
CA PRO A 433 -18.31 3.81 39.46
C PRO A 433 -19.25 5.02 39.59
N LEU A 434 -19.16 5.98 38.67
CA LEU A 434 -20.06 7.14 38.64
C LEU A 434 -21.50 6.78 38.30
N ASN A 435 -21.72 5.87 37.34
CA ASN A 435 -23.04 5.36 37.01
C ASN A 435 -23.68 4.68 38.22
N GLY A 436 -22.91 3.87 38.96
CA GLY A 436 -23.38 3.27 40.20
C GLY A 436 -23.81 4.30 41.25
N ILE A 437 -22.98 5.32 41.50
CA ILE A 437 -23.31 6.40 42.45
C ILE A 437 -24.61 7.11 42.05
N ILE A 438 -24.78 7.43 40.77
CA ILE A 438 -26.00 8.09 40.26
C ILE A 438 -27.21 7.15 40.39
N GLY A 439 -27.09 5.89 39.97
CA GLY A 439 -28.15 4.89 40.02
C GLY A 439 -28.65 4.62 41.44
N PHE A 440 -27.75 4.31 42.38
CA PHE A 440 -28.12 4.10 43.78
C PHE A 440 -28.70 5.37 44.41
N SER A 441 -28.19 6.55 44.05
CA SER A 441 -28.74 7.80 44.56
C SER A 441 -30.19 8.02 44.11
N LYS A 442 -30.52 7.72 42.85
CA LYS A 442 -31.91 7.78 42.34
C LYS A 442 -32.83 6.78 43.05
N LEU A 443 -32.40 5.52 43.19
CA LEU A 443 -33.19 4.48 43.87
C LEU A 443 -33.54 4.86 45.32
N VAL A 444 -32.61 5.50 46.03
CA VAL A 444 -32.88 6.00 47.39
C VAL A 444 -33.87 7.16 47.38
N VAL A 445 -33.78 8.09 46.42
CA VAL A 445 -34.70 9.25 46.33
C VAL A 445 -36.12 8.83 45.93
N GLU A 446 -36.25 7.88 45.01
CA GLU A 446 -37.51 7.35 44.47
C GLU A 446 -38.22 6.38 45.43
N GLY A 447 -37.55 5.98 46.52
CA GLY A 447 -38.15 5.16 47.58
C GLY A 447 -38.01 3.64 47.38
N GLY A 448 -37.13 3.19 46.49
CA GLY A 448 -36.87 1.77 46.19
C GLY A 448 -36.35 0.95 47.38
N TYR A 449 -35.82 1.60 48.43
CA TYR A 449 -35.38 0.96 49.68
C TYR A 449 -36.22 1.37 50.91
N GLY A 450 -37.44 1.88 50.68
CA GLY A 450 -38.37 2.35 51.71
C GLY A 450 -38.44 3.87 51.85
N THR A 451 -39.24 4.36 52.80
CA THR A 451 -39.46 5.80 53.00
C THR A 451 -38.27 6.45 53.71
N VAL A 452 -37.45 7.18 52.96
CA VAL A 452 -36.37 8.02 53.49
C VAL A 452 -36.86 9.41 53.86
N SER A 453 -36.29 9.99 54.93
CA SER A 453 -36.65 11.34 55.37
C SER A 453 -36.24 12.42 54.35
N ASP A 454 -36.92 13.56 54.38
CA ASP A 454 -36.66 14.68 53.46
C ASP A 454 -35.20 15.17 53.53
N LYS A 455 -34.57 15.09 54.71
CA LYS A 455 -33.14 15.39 54.89
C LYS A 455 -32.24 14.41 54.15
N VAL A 456 -32.60 13.12 54.10
CA VAL A 456 -31.83 12.10 53.37
C VAL A 456 -31.98 12.31 51.87
N LYS A 457 -33.21 12.56 51.38
CA LYS A 457 -33.46 12.90 49.97
C LYS A 457 -32.64 14.11 49.52
N GLU A 458 -32.57 15.15 50.34
CA GLU A 458 -31.78 16.35 50.04
C GLU A 458 -30.27 16.05 49.90
N GLN A 459 -29.69 15.23 50.81
CA GLN A 459 -28.27 14.88 50.77
C GLN A 459 -27.93 13.93 49.62
N VAL A 460 -28.80 12.96 49.35
CA VAL A 460 -28.63 12.02 48.23
C VAL A 460 -28.72 12.76 46.89
N GLY A 461 -29.65 13.71 46.75
CA GLY A 461 -29.70 14.59 45.58
C GLY A 461 -28.45 15.48 45.43
N LYS A 462 -27.71 15.81 46.50
CA LYS A 462 -26.41 16.48 46.40
C LYS A 462 -25.32 15.53 45.86
N ILE A 463 -25.30 14.28 46.30
CA ILE A 463 -24.39 13.24 45.80
C ILE A 463 -24.62 12.99 44.31
N GLU A 464 -25.88 12.87 43.89
CA GLU A 464 -26.25 12.70 42.48
C GLU A 464 -25.71 13.83 41.61
N ARG A 465 -25.94 15.09 42.01
CA ARG A 465 -25.45 16.28 41.27
C ARG A 465 -23.92 16.32 41.19
N LEU A 466 -23.21 15.93 42.25
CA LEU A 466 -21.74 15.86 42.25
C LEU A 466 -21.24 14.78 41.28
N ALA A 467 -21.87 13.60 41.28
CA ALA A 467 -21.51 12.52 40.37
C ALA A 467 -21.78 12.87 38.91
N GLN A 468 -22.94 13.48 38.60
CA GLN A 468 -23.25 14.01 37.27
C GLN A 468 -22.24 15.07 36.81
N SER A 469 -21.83 15.96 37.72
CA SER A 469 -20.81 16.98 37.42
C SER A 469 -19.45 16.35 37.10
N LEU A 470 -19.02 15.34 37.85
CA LEU A 470 -17.76 14.63 37.58
C LEU A 470 -17.81 13.91 36.21
N MET A 471 -18.94 13.29 35.88
CA MET A 471 -19.13 12.62 34.59
C MET A 471 -19.03 13.59 33.41
N LEU A 472 -19.62 14.79 33.55
CA LEU A 472 -19.50 15.85 32.55
C LEU A 472 -18.03 16.29 32.37
N GLN A 473 -17.27 16.41 33.47
CA GLN A 473 -15.85 16.79 33.40
C GLN A 473 -15.00 15.70 32.71
N VAL A 474 -15.24 14.43 33.02
CA VAL A 474 -14.54 13.30 32.37
C VAL A 474 -14.81 13.31 30.87
N ASN A 475 -16.07 13.44 30.45
CA ASN A 475 -16.43 13.53 29.04
C ASN A 475 -15.78 14.75 28.35
N THR A 476 -15.71 15.89 29.05
CA THR A 476 -15.04 17.10 28.53
C THR A 476 -13.55 16.89 28.27
N ILE A 477 -12.84 16.21 29.18
CA ILE A 477 -11.40 15.89 29.01
C ILE A 477 -11.20 14.98 27.80
N LEU A 478 -12.08 14.00 27.61
CA LEU A 478 -11.99 13.05 26.51
C LEU A 478 -12.27 13.70 25.16
N ASP A 479 -13.23 14.61 25.10
CA ASP A 479 -13.53 15.37 23.88
C ASP A 479 -12.34 16.26 23.47
N ILE A 480 -11.67 16.91 24.42
CA ILE A 480 -10.42 17.65 24.16
C ILE A 480 -9.32 16.71 23.65
N ALA A 481 -9.17 15.52 24.24
CA ALA A 481 -8.19 14.53 23.81
C ALA A 481 -8.47 14.01 22.37
N LYS A 482 -9.75 13.83 22.00
CA LYS A 482 -10.17 13.46 20.64
C LYS A 482 -9.94 14.60 19.63
N SER A 483 -10.22 15.84 20.01
CA SER A 483 -10.01 17.01 19.15
C SER A 483 -8.54 17.14 18.71
N ARG A 484 -7.59 16.99 19.63
CA ARG A 484 -6.14 17.08 19.31
C ARG A 484 -5.66 16.06 18.27
N ARG A 485 -6.38 14.94 18.11
CA ARG A 485 -6.07 13.89 17.14
C ARG A 485 -6.85 14.04 15.82
N GLY A 486 -7.68 15.08 15.70
CA GLY A 486 -8.60 15.23 14.56
C GLY A 486 -9.71 14.16 14.52
N GLN A 487 -9.97 13.48 15.63
CA GLN A 487 -10.95 12.39 15.74
C GLN A 487 -12.32 12.86 16.27
N MET A 488 -12.48 14.16 16.53
CA MET A 488 -13.75 14.73 16.98
C MET A 488 -14.58 15.09 15.76
N GLU A 489 -15.68 14.37 15.57
CA GLU A 489 -16.59 14.55 14.44
C GLU A 489 -17.80 15.43 14.81
N LEU A 490 -18.25 16.25 13.87
CA LEU A 490 -19.49 17.02 13.99
C LEU A 490 -20.66 16.22 13.43
N ARG A 491 -21.76 16.13 14.18
CA ARG A 491 -23.02 15.54 13.71
C ARG A 491 -23.97 16.64 13.27
N SER A 492 -23.69 17.25 12.13
CA SER A 492 -24.53 18.32 11.61
C SER A 492 -25.89 17.78 11.16
N SER A 493 -26.97 18.39 11.64
CA SER A 493 -28.35 18.14 11.24
C SER A 493 -29.07 19.46 10.99
N ILE A 494 -30.19 19.42 10.27
CA ILE A 494 -31.10 20.57 10.18
C ILE A 494 -31.76 20.72 11.55
N ILE A 495 -31.55 21.85 12.22
CA ILE A 495 -32.13 22.14 13.54
C ILE A 495 -33.04 23.36 13.48
N SER A 496 -34.02 23.41 14.38
CA SER A 496 -34.81 24.61 14.64
C SER A 496 -34.04 25.53 15.59
N LEU A 497 -33.69 26.75 15.14
CA LEU A 497 -33.05 27.72 16.04
C LEU A 497 -33.96 28.10 17.21
N ASN A 498 -35.28 28.09 17.02
CA ASN A 498 -36.24 28.39 18.08
C ASN A 498 -36.18 27.36 19.22
N GLU A 499 -35.93 26.09 18.91
CA GLU A 499 -35.75 25.03 19.92
C GLU A 499 -34.49 25.27 20.75
N LEU A 500 -33.38 25.65 20.10
CA LEU A 500 -32.12 25.97 20.78
C LEU A 500 -32.27 27.22 21.68
N VAL A 501 -33.05 28.21 21.26
CA VAL A 501 -33.36 29.40 22.08
C VAL A 501 -34.25 29.03 23.27
N ASN A 502 -35.24 28.14 23.10
CA ASN A 502 -36.08 27.63 24.19
C ASN A 502 -35.26 26.82 25.22
N ASP A 503 -34.36 25.96 24.75
CA ASP A 503 -33.43 25.20 25.61
C ASP A 503 -32.54 26.18 26.41
N THR A 504 -32.09 27.27 25.76
CA THR A 504 -31.30 28.32 26.39
C THR A 504 -32.09 29.11 27.43
N LYS A 505 -33.36 29.42 27.13
CA LYS A 505 -34.26 30.12 28.03
C LYS A 505 -34.49 29.31 29.30
N SER A 506 -34.79 28.02 29.14
CA SER A 506 -34.99 27.08 30.26
C SER A 506 -33.74 26.97 31.15
N LEU A 507 -32.54 26.93 30.54
CA LEU A 507 -31.28 26.93 31.27
C LEU A 507 -31.06 28.22 32.08
N GLY A 508 -31.31 29.38 31.47
CA GLY A 508 -31.14 30.69 32.11
C GLY A 508 -32.11 30.92 33.27
N GLU A 509 -33.38 30.54 33.11
CA GLU A 509 -34.40 30.61 34.16
C GLU A 509 -34.04 29.70 35.34
N GLY A 510 -33.60 28.47 35.07
CA GLY A 510 -33.12 27.55 36.11
C GLY A 510 -31.90 28.05 36.89
N LEU A 511 -30.96 28.73 36.22
CA LEU A 511 -29.80 29.35 36.87
C LEU A 511 -30.16 30.59 37.67
N THR A 512 -31.18 31.35 37.25
CA THR A 512 -31.70 32.51 37.99
C THR A 512 -32.24 32.08 39.36
N HIS A 513 -32.93 30.94 39.44
CA HIS A 513 -33.36 30.35 40.72
C HIS A 513 -32.21 29.88 41.62
N LYS A 514 -31.06 29.54 41.05
CA LYS A 514 -29.88 29.11 41.80
C LYS A 514 -29.05 30.27 42.33
N TYR A 515 -29.11 31.42 41.65
CA TYR A 515 -28.37 32.62 41.99
C TYR A 515 -29.36 33.78 42.20
N ASP A 516 -29.91 33.89 43.42
CA ASP A 516 -31.01 34.81 43.81
C ASP A 516 -30.86 36.29 43.43
N THR A 517 -29.64 36.74 43.10
CA THR A 517 -29.34 38.13 42.72
C THR A 517 -29.10 38.31 41.21
N ALA A 518 -29.33 37.30 40.38
CA ALA A 518 -29.13 37.41 38.94
C ALA A 518 -30.46 37.68 38.20
N SER A 519 -30.40 38.37 37.06
CA SER A 519 -31.50 38.46 36.10
C SER A 519 -31.07 37.89 34.76
N PHE A 520 -32.03 37.31 34.03
CA PHE A 520 -31.80 36.67 32.74
C PHE A 520 -32.73 37.24 31.69
N GLU A 521 -32.16 37.67 30.56
CA GLU A 521 -32.91 38.21 29.42
C GLU A 521 -32.40 37.58 28.12
N ILE A 522 -33.33 37.26 27.22
CA ILE A 522 -33.04 36.69 25.91
C ILE A 522 -33.57 37.63 24.82
N GLU A 523 -32.72 37.97 23.85
CA GLU A 523 -33.06 38.83 22.72
C GLU A 523 -32.82 38.06 21.41
N THR A 524 -33.76 38.12 20.46
CA THR A 524 -33.63 37.48 19.14
C THR A 524 -33.81 38.52 18.04
N SER A 525 -32.94 38.53 17.05
CA SER A 525 -33.03 39.48 15.92
C SER A 525 -33.92 39.00 14.76
N TRP A 526 -34.53 37.82 14.87
CA TRP A 526 -35.47 37.26 13.90
C TRP A 526 -36.87 37.10 14.51
N ASN A 527 -37.88 37.01 13.66
CA ASN A 527 -39.27 36.90 14.09
C ASN A 527 -39.63 35.43 14.38
N TRP A 528 -40.19 35.13 15.55
CA TRP A 528 -40.44 33.76 16.04
C TRP A 528 -41.41 32.94 15.19
N ASN A 529 -42.16 33.62 14.31
CA ASN A 529 -43.23 33.04 13.50
C ASN A 529 -42.70 32.31 12.25
N GLU A 530 -41.41 32.43 11.93
CA GLU A 530 -40.76 31.72 10.83
C GLU A 530 -39.85 30.63 11.40
N SER A 531 -40.05 29.36 11.02
CA SER A 531 -39.16 28.25 11.38
C SER A 531 -37.80 28.45 10.71
N THR A 532 -36.91 29.21 11.35
CA THR A 532 -35.54 29.42 10.86
C THR A 532 -34.75 28.14 11.09
N SER A 533 -34.60 27.36 10.02
CA SER A 533 -33.78 26.15 10.02
C SER A 533 -32.31 26.49 9.83
N PHE A 534 -31.42 25.77 10.50
CA PHE A 534 -29.98 25.98 10.42
C PHE A 534 -29.25 24.63 10.46
N VAL A 535 -28.23 24.44 9.60
CA VAL A 535 -27.45 23.20 9.58
C VAL A 535 -26.27 23.27 10.55
N THR A 536 -26.39 22.57 11.68
CA THR A 536 -25.31 22.49 12.68
C THR A 536 -25.45 21.29 13.61
N ASP A 537 -24.47 21.07 14.49
CA ASP A 537 -24.54 20.07 15.56
C ASP A 537 -25.21 20.70 16.81
N LYS A 538 -26.47 20.33 17.08
CA LYS A 538 -27.28 20.89 18.18
C LYS A 538 -26.58 20.75 19.53
N GLU A 539 -26.04 19.57 19.81
CA GLU A 539 -25.42 19.25 21.11
C GLU A 539 -24.17 20.10 21.33
N LYS A 540 -23.34 20.27 20.30
CA LYS A 540 -22.12 21.11 20.36
C LYS A 540 -22.46 22.59 20.49
N ALA A 541 -23.45 23.07 19.74
CA ALA A 541 -23.92 24.45 19.84
C ALA A 541 -24.48 24.75 21.24
N PHE A 542 -25.32 23.86 21.79
CA PHE A 542 -25.86 24.00 23.14
C PHE A 542 -24.77 23.87 24.21
N ALA A 543 -23.77 23.02 24.02
CA ALA A 543 -22.63 22.93 24.93
C ALA A 543 -21.81 24.23 25.00
N ILE A 544 -21.67 24.95 23.87
CA ILE A 544 -21.06 26.28 23.86
C ILE A 544 -21.90 27.26 24.70
N ILE A 545 -23.20 27.33 24.43
CA ILE A 545 -24.14 28.20 25.14
C ILE A 545 -24.10 27.94 26.65
N ARG A 546 -24.20 26.66 27.06
CA ARG A 546 -24.17 26.25 28.46
C ARG A 546 -22.89 26.66 29.18
N ASN A 547 -21.73 26.54 28.52
CA ASN A 547 -20.45 26.94 29.12
C ASN A 547 -20.37 28.47 29.30
N LEU A 548 -20.83 29.24 28.31
CA LEU A 548 -20.79 30.70 28.37
C LEU A 548 -21.78 31.27 29.40
N ILE A 549 -23.03 30.82 29.37
CA ILE A 549 -24.06 31.21 30.34
C ILE A 549 -23.67 30.75 31.75
N GLY A 550 -23.19 29.52 31.90
CA GLY A 550 -22.72 29.01 33.19
C GLY A 550 -21.63 29.88 33.81
N ASN A 551 -20.68 30.35 33.01
CA ASN A 551 -19.65 31.29 33.46
C ASN A 551 -20.23 32.67 33.83
N ALA A 552 -21.14 33.20 33.01
CA ALA A 552 -21.80 34.48 33.26
C ALA A 552 -22.52 34.54 34.61
N PHE A 553 -23.22 33.47 35.00
CA PHE A 553 -23.87 33.37 36.32
C PHE A 553 -22.87 33.12 37.47
N LYS A 554 -21.87 32.28 37.24
CA LYS A 554 -20.91 31.84 38.27
C LYS A 554 -19.98 32.97 38.73
N PHE A 555 -19.57 33.86 37.82
CA PHE A 555 -18.61 34.93 38.10
C PHE A 555 -19.29 36.28 38.39
N ALA A 556 -20.42 36.24 39.10
CA ALA A 556 -21.12 37.42 39.60
C ALA A 556 -20.32 38.14 40.71
N LYS A 557 -20.49 39.46 40.83
CA LYS A 557 -19.95 40.22 41.96
C LYS A 557 -20.75 39.94 43.24
N SER A 558 -20.05 39.77 44.36
CA SER A 558 -20.70 39.57 45.66
C SER A 558 -21.53 40.80 46.06
N GLY A 559 -22.84 40.64 46.23
CA GLY A 559 -23.75 41.67 46.74
C GLY A 559 -24.27 42.68 45.70
N GLN A 560 -24.01 42.49 44.40
CA GLN A 560 -24.61 43.28 43.33
C GLN A 560 -25.49 42.41 42.44
N PRO A 561 -26.59 42.95 41.88
CA PRO A 561 -27.37 42.23 40.88
C PRO A 561 -26.52 41.93 39.64
N ASN A 562 -26.55 40.69 39.15
CA ASN A 562 -25.85 40.31 37.93
C ASN A 562 -26.85 40.18 36.79
N GLN A 563 -26.77 41.04 35.77
CA GLN A 563 -27.64 40.95 34.61
C GLN A 563 -26.96 40.12 33.53
N VAL A 564 -27.52 38.95 33.25
CA VAL A 564 -27.07 38.06 32.17
C VAL A 564 -28.00 38.24 30.97
N ARG A 565 -27.45 38.69 29.85
CA ARG A 565 -28.17 38.84 28.58
C ARG A 565 -27.62 37.87 27.55
N VAL A 566 -28.50 37.18 26.84
CA VAL A 566 -28.15 36.36 25.70
C VAL A 566 -28.87 36.89 24.47
N SER A 567 -28.13 37.34 23.47
CA SER A 567 -28.70 37.74 22.19
C SER A 567 -28.31 36.74 21.11
N PHE A 568 -29.29 36.46 20.25
CA PHE A 568 -29.10 35.62 19.08
C PHE A 568 -29.42 36.41 17.81
N ALA A 569 -28.56 36.26 16.80
CA ALA A 569 -28.80 36.82 15.48
C ALA A 569 -28.39 35.85 14.38
N LEU A 570 -29.12 35.87 13.26
CA LEU A 570 -28.72 35.22 12.01
C LEU A 570 -28.39 36.33 11.01
N ASP A 571 -27.18 36.33 10.46
CA ASP A 571 -26.77 37.35 9.49
C ASP A 571 -27.13 36.99 8.04
N ALA A 572 -26.94 37.96 7.14
CA ALA A 572 -27.20 37.80 5.70
C ALA A 572 -26.28 36.78 5.02
N ALA A 573 -25.21 36.34 5.68
CA ALA A 573 -24.29 35.31 5.20
C ALA A 573 -24.60 33.92 5.76
N HIS A 574 -25.76 33.74 6.41
CA HIS A 574 -26.15 32.51 7.10
C HIS A 574 -25.14 32.09 8.18
N ALA A 575 -24.58 33.04 8.92
CA ALA A 575 -23.83 32.75 10.13
C ALA A 575 -24.70 33.03 11.37
N PHE A 576 -24.71 32.08 12.30
CA PHE A 576 -25.42 32.15 13.56
C PHE A 576 -24.54 32.81 14.63
N HIS A 577 -24.98 33.96 15.12
CA HIS A 577 -24.31 34.76 16.14
C HIS A 577 -24.97 34.53 17.49
N ILE A 578 -24.15 34.22 18.49
CA ILE A 578 -24.57 34.06 19.89
C ILE A 578 -23.73 35.03 20.72
N GLU A 579 -24.36 35.94 21.44
CA GLU A 579 -23.67 36.89 22.29
C GLU A 579 -24.19 36.77 23.73
N VAL A 580 -23.27 36.46 24.66
CA VAL A 580 -23.57 36.29 26.08
C VAL A 580 -22.86 37.39 26.84
N SER A 581 -23.61 38.26 27.51
CA SER A 581 -23.09 39.38 28.30
C SER A 581 -23.49 39.26 29.76
N ASP A 582 -22.58 39.59 30.68
CA ASP A 582 -22.83 39.68 32.12
C ASP A 582 -22.32 41.01 32.70
N THR A 583 -22.82 41.38 33.88
CA THR A 583 -22.35 42.55 34.67
C THR A 583 -21.52 42.12 35.87
N GLY A 584 -20.83 40.98 35.75
CA GLY A 584 -20.07 40.29 36.80
C GLY A 584 -18.68 40.89 37.05
N LEU A 585 -17.75 40.05 37.50
CA LEU A 585 -16.41 40.46 37.93
C LEU A 585 -15.56 41.08 36.81
N GLY A 586 -15.82 40.70 35.56
CA GLY A 586 -14.98 41.05 34.43
C GLY A 586 -13.59 40.39 34.47
N ILE A 587 -12.91 40.39 33.33
CA ILE A 587 -11.63 39.70 33.10
C ILE A 587 -10.55 40.77 32.89
N PRO A 588 -9.42 40.73 33.65
CA PRO A 588 -8.27 41.59 33.41
C PRO A 588 -7.71 41.43 32.00
N GLU A 589 -7.31 42.53 31.38
CA GLU A 589 -6.81 42.55 30.00
C GLU A 589 -5.60 41.61 29.79
N GLU A 590 -4.73 41.50 30.80
CA GLU A 590 -3.60 40.57 30.83
C GLU A 590 -4.01 39.08 30.84
N SER A 591 -5.20 38.77 31.33
CA SER A 591 -5.72 37.40 31.44
C SER A 591 -6.51 36.97 30.21
N VAL A 592 -7.05 37.91 29.42
CA VAL A 592 -7.89 37.64 28.24
C VAL A 592 -7.25 36.68 27.22
N PRO A 593 -5.96 36.77 26.86
CA PRO A 593 -5.34 35.82 25.93
C PRO A 593 -5.29 34.38 26.46
N HIS A 594 -5.33 34.25 27.78
CA HIS A 594 -5.03 33.03 28.51
C HIS A 594 -6.27 32.28 29.02
N ILE A 595 -7.46 32.89 28.97
CA ILE A 595 -8.71 32.26 29.44
C ILE A 595 -9.15 31.04 28.62
N PHE A 596 -8.59 30.88 27.41
CA PHE A 596 -8.84 29.75 26.52
C PHE A 596 -7.77 28.66 26.63
N GLU A 597 -6.75 28.82 27.48
CA GLU A 597 -5.74 27.79 27.74
C GLU A 597 -6.28 26.73 28.70
N GLU A 598 -5.92 25.47 28.48
CA GLU A 598 -6.34 24.35 29.32
C GLU A 598 -5.83 24.52 30.77
N PHE A 599 -6.70 24.27 31.75
CA PHE A 599 -6.41 24.33 33.19
C PHE A 599 -6.00 25.71 33.73
N LYS A 600 -6.04 26.76 32.90
CA LYS A 600 -5.76 28.12 33.38
C LYS A 600 -6.99 28.75 34.02
N GLN A 601 -6.75 29.43 35.15
CA GLN A 601 -7.74 30.20 35.88
C GLN A 601 -7.18 31.60 36.13
N VAL A 602 -8.09 32.58 36.25
CA VAL A 602 -7.71 33.97 36.54
C VAL A 602 -7.52 34.10 38.05
N ASP A 603 -6.27 34.24 38.51
CA ASP A 603 -5.95 34.43 39.93
C ASP A 603 -6.33 35.85 40.37
N GLN A 604 -7.46 36.00 41.06
CA GLN A 604 -7.83 37.25 41.74
C GLN A 604 -7.81 37.03 43.26
N GLY A 605 -6.92 37.74 43.94
CA GLY A 605 -6.61 37.54 45.36
C GLY A 605 -7.80 37.66 46.33
N ALA A 606 -7.67 36.90 47.43
CA ALA A 606 -8.48 36.86 48.66
C ALA A 606 -9.85 36.15 48.63
N ARG A 607 -9.82 34.89 49.10
CA ARG A 607 -10.91 34.10 49.71
C ARG A 607 -12.13 33.77 48.82
N ARG A 608 -11.91 32.91 47.84
CA ARG A 608 -12.71 31.70 47.49
C ARG A 608 -12.16 31.20 46.16
N SER A 609 -11.48 30.06 46.15
CA SER A 609 -11.23 29.33 44.90
C SER A 609 -12.58 29.04 44.26
N PHE A 610 -12.93 29.76 43.19
CA PHE A 610 -14.17 29.49 42.46
C PHE A 610 -14.07 28.10 41.84
N GLU A 611 -14.96 27.22 42.25
CA GLU A 611 -14.97 25.79 41.94
C GLU A 611 -15.12 25.55 40.43
N GLY A 612 -14.04 25.22 39.70
CA GLY A 612 -14.06 24.95 38.26
C GLY A 612 -12.77 24.29 37.77
N THR A 613 -12.79 23.63 36.62
CA THR A 613 -11.65 22.86 36.08
C THR A 613 -10.74 23.65 35.15
N GLY A 614 -11.14 24.86 34.72
CA GLY A 614 -10.43 25.63 33.70
C GLY A 614 -10.50 25.02 32.28
N LEU A 615 -11.43 24.09 32.02
CA LEU A 615 -11.56 23.41 30.72
C LEU A 615 -12.69 23.93 29.84
N GLY A 616 -13.69 24.61 30.41
CA GLY A 616 -14.91 25.01 29.68
C GLY A 616 -14.66 25.91 28.48
N LEU A 617 -13.90 27.00 28.66
CA LEU A 617 -13.59 27.93 27.56
C LEU A 617 -12.61 27.32 26.53
N ALA A 618 -11.66 26.49 26.97
CA ALA A 618 -10.80 25.73 26.07
C ALA A 618 -11.62 24.79 25.16
N MET A 619 -12.62 24.10 25.74
CA MET A 619 -13.55 23.25 24.98
C MET A 619 -14.38 24.06 23.97
N VAL A 620 -14.90 25.24 24.37
CA VAL A 620 -15.65 26.14 23.46
C VAL A 620 -14.82 26.50 22.24
N LYS A 621 -13.53 26.83 22.44
CA LYS A 621 -12.61 27.18 21.36
C LYS A 621 -12.34 26.00 20.42
N GLU A 622 -12.15 24.80 20.95
CA GLU A 622 -11.95 23.59 20.16
C GLU A 622 -13.20 23.19 19.36
N ILE A 623 -14.40 23.27 19.98
CA ILE A 623 -15.67 23.02 19.29
C ILE A 623 -15.87 24.03 18.15
N LEU A 624 -15.63 25.33 18.40
CA LEU A 624 -15.79 26.36 17.37
C LEU A 624 -14.82 26.19 16.22
N LYS A 625 -13.56 25.84 16.51
CA LYS A 625 -12.57 25.51 15.49
C LYS A 625 -13.03 24.36 14.58
N LEU A 626 -13.67 23.33 15.13
CA LEU A 626 -14.27 22.25 14.35
C LEU A 626 -15.46 22.73 13.51
N MET A 627 -16.32 23.57 14.08
CA MET A 627 -17.49 24.15 13.41
C MET A 627 -17.12 25.23 12.37
N GLY A 628 -15.84 25.58 12.22
CA GLY A 628 -15.39 26.68 11.38
C GLY A 628 -15.76 28.07 11.92
N GLY A 629 -16.19 28.14 13.18
CA GLY A 629 -16.60 29.34 13.89
C GLY A 629 -15.47 30.06 14.61
N ASP A 630 -15.81 31.20 15.21
CA ASP A 630 -14.88 32.06 15.97
C ASP A 630 -15.52 32.55 17.28
N ILE A 631 -14.69 32.92 18.25
CA ILE A 631 -15.11 33.52 19.52
C ILE A 631 -14.30 34.76 19.84
N ARG A 632 -14.99 35.84 20.22
CA ARG A 632 -14.40 37.10 20.66
C ARG A 632 -14.88 37.42 22.07
N VAL A 633 -14.03 38.07 22.84
CA VAL A 633 -14.35 38.49 24.20
C VAL A 633 -14.01 39.96 24.37
N THR A 634 -14.95 40.70 24.94
CA THR A 634 -14.75 42.07 25.39
C THR A 634 -15.05 42.08 26.88
N SER A 635 -14.10 42.52 27.70
CA SER A 635 -14.32 42.56 29.15
C SER A 635 -13.49 43.65 29.79
N LYS A 636 -14.03 44.22 30.87
CA LYS A 636 -13.33 45.15 31.74
C LYS A 636 -13.54 44.71 33.19
N PRO A 637 -12.47 44.68 34.01
CA PRO A 637 -12.58 44.38 35.43
C PRO A 637 -13.62 45.27 36.11
N GLY A 638 -14.58 44.65 36.78
CA GLY A 638 -15.65 45.33 37.48
C GLY A 638 -16.75 45.93 36.60
N GLU A 639 -16.77 45.75 35.29
CA GLU A 639 -17.92 46.12 34.44
C GLU A 639 -18.63 44.90 33.84
N GLY A 640 -17.97 43.73 33.82
CA GLY A 640 -18.52 42.47 33.30
C GLY A 640 -17.79 41.96 32.06
N SER A 641 -18.33 40.91 31.44
CA SER A 641 -17.76 40.28 30.24
C SER A 641 -18.83 40.06 29.18
N THR A 642 -18.44 40.20 27.91
CA THR A 642 -19.26 39.87 26.74
C THR A 642 -18.51 38.90 25.84
N PHE A 643 -19.07 37.72 25.62
CA PHE A 643 -18.56 36.71 24.70
C PHE A 643 -19.42 36.67 23.46
N LYS A 644 -18.80 36.84 22.29
CA LYS A 644 -19.46 36.78 20.99
C LYS A 644 -18.95 35.59 20.20
N VAL A 645 -19.85 34.68 19.88
CA VAL A 645 -19.60 33.45 19.13
C VAL A 645 -20.25 33.55 17.76
N ILE A 646 -19.51 33.11 16.74
CA ILE A 646 -19.97 33.07 15.35
C ILE A 646 -19.86 31.63 14.86
N ILE A 647 -20.97 31.04 14.43
CA ILE A 647 -21.03 29.69 13.87
C ILE A 647 -21.49 29.82 12.40
N PRO A 648 -20.64 29.52 11.40
CA PRO A 648 -21.07 29.50 10.01
C PRO A 648 -21.96 28.27 9.74
N GLU A 649 -22.92 28.41 8.83
CA GLU A 649 -23.73 27.27 8.38
C GLU A 649 -22.85 26.25 7.63
N ASN A 650 -22.94 24.97 8.02
CA ASN A 650 -22.07 23.93 7.50
C ASN A 650 -22.56 23.43 6.13
N ASN A 651 -22.25 24.19 5.06
CA ASN A 651 -22.66 23.90 3.68
C ASN A 651 -22.05 22.62 3.05
N LYS A 652 -21.26 21.83 3.79
CA LYS A 652 -20.67 20.57 3.27
C LYS A 652 -21.64 19.38 3.27
N VAL A 653 -22.86 19.53 3.81
CA VAL A 653 -23.92 18.53 3.73
C VAL A 653 -24.91 18.91 2.63
N VAL A 654 -24.50 18.77 1.37
CA VAL A 654 -25.42 18.84 0.23
C VAL A 654 -25.24 17.56 -0.60
N LEU A 655 -26.37 16.82 -0.71
CA LEU A 655 -26.65 15.62 -1.51
C LEU A 655 -26.46 14.25 -0.84
N GLN A 656 -27.40 13.91 0.05
CA GLN A 656 -28.02 12.57 0.03
C GLN A 656 -29.42 12.59 0.66
N THR A 657 -30.30 13.41 0.09
CA THR A 657 -31.74 13.15 0.20
C THR A 657 -32.35 13.43 -1.16
N THR A 658 -32.82 12.39 -1.82
CA THR A 658 -33.59 12.46 -3.06
C THR A 658 -34.88 13.23 -2.77
N SER A 659 -34.93 14.50 -3.16
CA SER A 659 -36.10 15.36 -3.06
C SER A 659 -37.19 15.02 -4.11
N GLN A 660 -37.51 13.74 -4.30
CA GLN A 660 -38.60 13.32 -5.20
C GLN A 660 -39.70 12.45 -4.55
N GLU A 661 -39.68 12.19 -3.24
CA GLU A 661 -40.71 11.35 -2.61
C GLU A 661 -41.41 11.97 -1.37
N ILE A 662 -41.37 13.29 -1.17
CA ILE A 662 -42.00 13.93 0.02
C ILE A 662 -43.37 14.58 -0.28
N ASP A 663 -43.76 14.73 -1.56
CA ASP A 663 -45.03 15.38 -1.90
C ASP A 663 -46.23 14.43 -2.07
N GLU A 664 -46.04 13.10 -2.09
CA GLU A 664 -47.16 12.14 -2.25
C GLU A 664 -47.67 11.50 -0.94
N VAL A 665 -46.99 11.68 0.21
CA VAL A 665 -47.41 11.09 1.50
C VAL A 665 -48.15 12.09 2.41
N LYS A 666 -48.06 13.40 2.14
CA LYS A 666 -48.70 14.44 2.98
C LYS A 666 -50.22 14.58 2.80
N THR A 667 -50.83 13.93 1.81
CA THR A 667 -52.26 14.12 1.50
C THR A 667 -53.20 13.12 2.17
N VAL A 668 -52.69 12.12 2.91
CA VAL A 668 -53.54 11.07 3.52
C VAL A 668 -53.71 11.20 5.04
N VAL A 669 -52.94 12.07 5.73
CA VAL A 669 -52.96 12.18 7.21
C VAL A 669 -53.31 13.59 7.70
N SER A 670 -54.37 14.19 7.14
CA SER A 670 -54.93 15.47 7.61
C SER A 670 -56.32 15.26 8.21
N GLY A 671 -56.41 14.51 9.30
CA GLY A 671 -57.72 14.24 9.89
C GLY A 671 -57.74 13.50 11.21
N LEU A 672 -56.81 13.77 12.13
CA LEU A 672 -57.00 13.45 13.56
C LEU A 672 -56.30 14.55 14.37
N GLU A 673 -57.08 15.30 15.16
CA GLU A 673 -56.57 16.23 16.17
C GLU A 673 -55.84 15.41 17.25
N GLU A 674 -54.55 15.69 17.48
CA GLU A 674 -53.79 15.09 18.58
C GLU A 674 -54.04 15.84 19.90
N PRO A 675 -54.41 15.14 20.99
CA PRO A 675 -54.36 15.69 22.34
C PRO A 675 -52.92 15.69 22.89
N SER A 676 -52.59 16.69 23.70
CA SER A 676 -51.28 16.94 24.33
C SER A 676 -50.63 15.74 25.02
N GLU A 677 -49.39 15.40 24.61
CA GLU A 677 -48.60 14.22 25.02
C GLU A 677 -48.27 14.12 26.52
N ASP A 678 -48.15 15.23 27.24
CA ASP A 678 -47.62 15.22 28.62
C ASP A 678 -48.56 14.56 29.66
N THR A 679 -49.86 14.46 29.38
CA THR A 679 -50.82 13.87 30.33
C THR A 679 -50.98 12.36 30.15
N HIS A 680 -50.71 11.82 28.95
CA HIS A 680 -50.89 10.40 28.65
C HIS A 680 -49.70 9.54 29.12
N HIS A 681 -48.48 10.10 29.09
CA HIS A 681 -47.26 9.41 29.53
C HIS A 681 -47.25 9.09 31.04
N LEU A 682 -47.70 10.01 31.89
CA LEU A 682 -47.78 9.81 33.35
C LEU A 682 -48.89 8.82 33.76
N GLU A 683 -50.03 8.81 33.05
CA GLU A 683 -51.10 7.82 33.26
C GLU A 683 -50.71 6.41 32.77
N MET A 684 -49.88 6.31 31.72
CA MET A 684 -49.40 5.03 31.19
C MET A 684 -48.37 4.38 32.14
N ILE A 685 -47.43 5.15 32.68
CA ILE A 685 -46.43 4.66 33.66
C ILE A 685 -47.13 4.18 34.95
N ALA A 686 -48.12 4.93 35.46
CA ALA A 686 -48.90 4.52 36.63
C ALA A 686 -49.76 3.26 36.41
N ARG A 687 -50.11 2.92 35.15
CA ARG A 687 -50.77 1.65 34.79
C ARG A 687 -49.79 0.48 34.68
N LEU A 688 -48.53 0.74 34.35
CA LEU A 688 -47.47 -0.28 34.18
C LEU A 688 -46.94 -0.85 35.50
N GLU A 689 -47.10 -0.14 36.62
CA GLU A 689 -46.68 -0.56 37.97
C GLU A 689 -47.48 -1.75 38.55
N LYS A 690 -48.44 -2.32 37.82
CA LYS A 690 -49.51 -3.13 38.40
C LYS A 690 -49.72 -4.55 37.86
N HIS A 691 -48.70 -5.23 37.31
CA HIS A 691 -48.50 -6.69 37.14
C HIS A 691 -47.82 -6.96 35.77
N ASN A 692 -46.49 -7.12 35.76
CA ASN A 692 -45.71 -7.47 34.58
C ASN A 692 -44.87 -8.74 34.88
N ASP A 693 -45.35 -9.92 34.49
CA ASP A 693 -44.71 -11.21 34.82
C ASP A 693 -43.55 -11.61 33.89
N GLY A 694 -42.99 -10.68 33.11
CA GLY A 694 -41.91 -10.96 32.14
C GLY A 694 -40.57 -11.24 32.82
N GLN A 695 -39.83 -12.24 32.34
CA GLN A 695 -38.47 -12.55 32.79
C GLN A 695 -37.43 -11.72 32.03
N VAL A 696 -36.70 -10.89 32.74
CA VAL A 696 -35.60 -10.09 32.19
C VAL A 696 -34.26 -10.64 32.69
N PHE A 697 -33.30 -10.83 31.79
CA PHE A 697 -31.94 -11.22 32.12
C PHE A 697 -30.97 -10.09 31.81
N ILE A 698 -30.05 -9.78 32.72
CA ILE A 698 -29.06 -8.72 32.54
C ILE A 698 -27.66 -9.34 32.51
N ILE A 699 -26.82 -8.94 31.56
CA ILE A 699 -25.41 -9.29 31.52
C ILE A 699 -24.60 -8.00 31.42
N ASP A 700 -23.88 -7.66 32.49
CA ASP A 700 -23.01 -6.48 32.59
C ASP A 700 -21.80 -6.87 33.46
N ASP A 701 -20.58 -6.55 33.05
CA ASP A 701 -19.37 -6.96 33.78
C ASP A 701 -19.23 -6.29 35.16
N ASN A 702 -20.04 -5.26 35.40
CA ASN A 702 -20.08 -4.54 36.64
C ASN A 702 -21.31 -4.93 37.48
N ASP A 703 -21.04 -5.57 38.62
CA ASP A 703 -22.06 -6.01 39.58
C ASP A 703 -22.97 -4.88 40.07
N VAL A 704 -22.42 -3.67 40.26
CA VAL A 704 -23.17 -2.49 40.67
C VAL A 704 -24.14 -2.01 39.58
N ASN A 705 -23.74 -2.05 38.31
CA ASN A 705 -24.65 -1.74 37.20
C ASN A 705 -25.79 -2.77 37.12
N CYS A 706 -25.46 -4.05 37.26
CA CYS A 706 -26.45 -5.14 37.30
C CYS A 706 -27.46 -4.92 38.42
N GLU A 707 -26.99 -4.59 39.63
CA GLU A 707 -27.83 -4.37 40.81
C GLU A 707 -28.78 -3.18 40.60
N VAL A 708 -28.28 -2.04 40.12
CA VAL A 708 -29.09 -0.85 39.84
C VAL A 708 -30.19 -1.15 38.81
N GLN A 709 -29.83 -1.77 37.68
CA GLN A 709 -30.79 -2.09 36.62
C GLN A 709 -31.82 -3.13 37.08
N ALA A 710 -31.39 -4.12 37.86
CA ALA A 710 -32.27 -5.12 38.42
C ALA A 710 -33.27 -4.51 39.39
N ASP A 711 -32.83 -3.59 40.25
CA ASP A 711 -33.71 -2.94 41.22
C ASP A 711 -34.72 -2.00 40.56
N ILE A 712 -34.32 -1.26 39.51
CA ILE A 712 -35.26 -0.45 38.70
C ILE A 712 -36.38 -1.33 38.13
N LEU A 713 -36.03 -2.45 37.50
CA LEU A 713 -36.99 -3.32 36.83
C LEU A 713 -37.84 -4.16 37.82
N ARG A 714 -37.26 -4.61 38.93
CA ARG A 714 -38.00 -5.33 39.99
C ARG A 714 -39.06 -4.46 40.65
N ASN A 715 -38.78 -3.18 40.84
CA ASN A 715 -39.75 -2.22 41.38
C ASN A 715 -40.96 -2.02 40.46
N CYS A 716 -40.84 -2.35 39.16
CA CYS A 716 -41.94 -2.34 38.19
C CYS A 716 -42.63 -3.72 38.00
N GLY A 717 -42.30 -4.71 38.82
CA GLY A 717 -42.93 -6.03 38.83
C GLY A 717 -42.26 -7.11 37.98
N PHE A 718 -41.19 -6.80 37.24
CA PHE A 718 -40.49 -7.79 36.40
C PHE A 718 -39.67 -8.79 37.23
N HIS A 719 -39.55 -10.03 36.72
CA HIS A 719 -38.66 -11.04 37.28
C HIS A 719 -37.25 -10.90 36.70
N VAL A 720 -36.32 -10.34 37.48
CA VAL A 720 -34.97 -10.02 36.99
C VAL A 720 -33.90 -10.92 37.56
N ARG A 721 -33.12 -11.54 36.67
CA ARG A 721 -31.88 -12.27 36.95
C ARG A 721 -30.71 -11.58 36.24
N TYR A 722 -29.50 -11.73 36.75
CA TYR A 722 -28.32 -11.16 36.10
C TYR A 722 -27.08 -12.04 36.26
N ALA A 723 -26.10 -11.83 35.40
CA ALA A 723 -24.76 -12.42 35.48
C ALA A 723 -23.70 -11.36 35.18
N THR A 724 -22.56 -11.45 35.87
CA THR A 724 -21.45 -10.49 35.70
C THR A 724 -20.42 -10.90 34.65
N ASN A 725 -20.70 -11.97 33.90
CA ASN A 725 -19.86 -12.42 32.81
C ASN A 725 -20.67 -13.15 31.73
N GLY A 726 -20.23 -13.05 30.48
CA GLY A 726 -20.96 -13.62 29.34
C GLY A 726 -21.07 -15.14 29.35
N TYR A 727 -20.05 -15.87 29.85
CA TYR A 727 -20.07 -17.34 29.89
C TYR A 727 -21.11 -17.89 30.87
N GLU A 728 -21.14 -17.35 32.09
CA GLU A 728 -22.13 -17.67 33.10
C GLU A 728 -23.52 -17.23 32.66
N GLY A 729 -23.63 -16.04 32.07
CA GLY A 729 -24.88 -15.54 31.51
C GLY A 729 -25.47 -16.49 30.46
N ILE A 730 -24.68 -16.91 29.48
CA ILE A 730 -25.12 -17.90 28.46
C ILE A 730 -25.55 -19.20 29.14
N ARG A 731 -24.73 -19.77 30.04
CA ARG A 731 -25.04 -21.03 30.72
C ARG A 731 -26.34 -20.95 31.54
N MET A 732 -26.58 -19.83 32.21
CA MET A 732 -27.81 -19.61 32.97
C MET A 732 -29.03 -19.48 32.05
N MET A 733 -28.90 -18.76 30.94
CA MET A 733 -29.96 -18.62 29.94
C MET A 733 -30.24 -19.95 29.21
N GLU A 734 -29.24 -20.79 28.97
CA GLU A 734 -29.43 -22.12 28.37
C GLU A 734 -30.30 -23.06 29.24
N ILE A 735 -30.13 -22.95 30.56
CA ILE A 735 -30.91 -23.72 31.54
C ILE A 735 -32.33 -23.18 31.60
N ASP A 736 -32.49 -21.85 31.63
CA ASP A 736 -33.78 -21.19 31.80
C ASP A 736 -33.83 -19.87 31.01
N PRO A 737 -34.33 -19.90 29.75
CA PRO A 737 -34.31 -18.76 28.83
C PRO A 737 -35.17 -17.59 29.31
N PRO A 738 -34.68 -16.34 29.23
CA PRO A 738 -35.47 -15.16 29.58
C PRO A 738 -36.35 -14.68 28.43
N ASP A 739 -37.31 -13.81 28.75
CA ASP A 739 -38.17 -13.16 27.74
C ASP A 739 -37.48 -11.94 27.09
N VAL A 740 -36.57 -11.26 27.80
CA VAL A 740 -35.71 -10.18 27.26
C VAL A 740 -34.32 -10.27 27.86
N LEU A 741 -33.28 -10.02 27.05
CA LEU A 741 -31.89 -9.88 27.48
C LEU A 741 -31.43 -8.41 27.39
N LEU A 742 -30.94 -7.85 28.50
CA LEU A 742 -30.17 -6.62 28.56
C LEU A 742 -28.68 -6.96 28.58
N LEU A 743 -27.92 -6.45 27.61
CA LEU A 743 -26.54 -6.89 27.38
C LEU A 743 -25.57 -5.72 27.24
N ASP A 744 -24.57 -5.63 28.11
CA ASP A 744 -23.46 -4.70 27.93
C ASP A 744 -22.58 -5.11 26.75
N LEU A 745 -22.28 -4.14 25.88
CA LEU A 745 -21.42 -4.36 24.72
C LEU A 745 -19.95 -4.53 25.10
N MET A 746 -19.50 -3.84 26.16
CA MET A 746 -18.08 -3.73 26.52
C MET A 746 -17.75 -4.53 27.78
N MET A 747 -17.49 -5.83 27.62
CA MET A 747 -17.12 -6.72 28.73
C MET A 747 -15.73 -7.39 28.52
N PRO A 748 -14.94 -7.57 29.58
CA PRO A 748 -13.63 -8.23 29.52
C PRO A 748 -13.75 -9.75 29.28
N ASN A 749 -12.75 -10.32 28.60
CA ASN A 749 -12.61 -11.73 28.20
C ASN A 749 -13.60 -12.23 27.16
N PHE A 750 -14.89 -11.93 27.31
CA PHE A 750 -15.96 -12.37 26.41
C PHE A 750 -16.85 -11.18 26.07
N SER A 751 -16.72 -10.67 24.85
CA SER A 751 -17.35 -9.41 24.43
C SER A 751 -18.88 -9.54 24.43
N GLY A 752 -19.60 -8.42 24.63
CA GLY A 752 -21.05 -8.39 24.45
C GLY A 752 -21.47 -8.79 23.02
N GLU A 753 -20.64 -8.50 22.01
CA GLU A 753 -20.86 -9.01 20.65
C GLU A 753 -20.75 -10.54 20.58
N ASP A 754 -19.81 -11.14 21.31
CA ASP A 754 -19.65 -12.59 21.35
C ASP A 754 -20.85 -13.23 22.05
N VAL A 755 -21.35 -12.63 23.14
CA VAL A 755 -22.59 -13.06 23.79
C VAL A 755 -23.77 -12.96 22.84
N LEU A 756 -23.94 -11.82 22.14
CA LEU A 756 -25.01 -11.64 21.18
C LEU A 756 -24.94 -12.68 20.05
N ARG A 757 -23.76 -12.92 19.48
CA ARG A 757 -23.57 -13.98 18.46
C ARG A 757 -23.90 -15.34 19.02
N ASN A 758 -23.44 -15.70 20.23
CA ASN A 758 -23.75 -16.99 20.84
C ASN A 758 -25.25 -17.12 21.13
N VAL A 759 -25.91 -16.08 21.65
CA VAL A 759 -27.36 -16.04 21.87
C VAL A 759 -28.10 -16.26 20.54
N LYS A 760 -27.70 -15.57 19.46
CA LYS A 760 -28.32 -15.69 18.13
C LYS A 760 -27.98 -17.00 17.40
N LEU A 761 -26.84 -17.65 17.71
CA LEU A 761 -26.46 -18.97 17.21
C LEU A 761 -27.08 -20.12 18.01
N HIS A 762 -27.47 -19.89 19.26
CA HIS A 762 -27.96 -20.93 20.16
C HIS A 762 -29.47 -21.19 19.95
N GLN A 763 -29.83 -22.46 19.70
CA GLN A 763 -31.17 -22.87 19.25
C GLN A 763 -32.31 -22.40 20.17
N ARG A 764 -32.09 -22.35 21.48
CA ARG A 764 -33.10 -21.92 22.47
C ARG A 764 -33.10 -20.41 22.75
N LEU A 765 -32.03 -19.69 22.41
CA LEU A 765 -31.83 -18.29 22.81
C LEU A 765 -31.96 -17.32 21.65
N ARG A 766 -31.93 -17.79 20.40
CA ARG A 766 -31.92 -16.91 19.22
C ARG A 766 -33.12 -15.97 19.11
N GLU A 767 -34.26 -16.38 19.66
CA GLU A 767 -35.54 -15.64 19.62
C GLU A 767 -35.74 -14.76 20.86
N VAL A 768 -34.78 -14.76 21.78
CA VAL A 768 -34.77 -13.82 22.90
C VAL A 768 -34.41 -12.44 22.35
N PRO A 769 -35.30 -11.44 22.50
CA PRO A 769 -34.99 -10.07 22.12
C PRO A 769 -33.87 -9.51 22.99
N VAL A 770 -32.89 -8.86 22.36
CA VAL A 770 -31.71 -8.32 23.02
C VAL A 770 -31.70 -6.79 22.93
N ILE A 771 -31.65 -6.13 24.09
CA ILE A 771 -31.38 -4.70 24.22
C ILE A 771 -29.89 -4.53 24.54
N LEU A 772 -29.13 -3.90 23.64
CA LEU A 772 -27.73 -3.58 23.87
C LEU A 772 -27.56 -2.32 24.73
N LEU A 773 -26.81 -2.43 25.81
CA LEU A 773 -26.39 -1.30 26.63
C LEU A 773 -25.03 -0.79 26.12
N THR A 774 -24.97 0.45 25.62
CA THR A 774 -23.77 0.98 24.98
C THR A 774 -23.25 2.28 25.61
N ALA A 775 -21.95 2.33 25.85
CA ALA A 775 -21.22 3.56 26.22
C ALA A 775 -20.96 4.50 25.03
N ARG A 776 -21.25 4.08 23.79
CA ARG A 776 -21.06 4.82 22.55
C ARG A 776 -22.42 5.03 21.86
N ALA A 777 -23.01 6.21 22.03
CA ALA A 777 -24.26 6.61 21.38
C ALA A 777 -24.03 7.12 19.94
N SER A 778 -23.10 6.53 19.17
CA SER A 778 -22.87 6.93 17.78
C SER A 778 -23.80 6.19 16.83
N LYS A 779 -24.34 6.89 15.81
CA LYS A 779 -25.24 6.27 14.82
C LYS A 779 -24.59 5.06 14.16
N GLY A 780 -23.27 5.07 13.94
CA GLY A 780 -22.53 3.94 13.39
C GLY A 780 -22.48 2.72 14.32
N ASP A 781 -22.22 2.92 15.62
CA ASP A 781 -22.20 1.82 16.60
C ASP A 781 -23.61 1.26 16.84
N MET A 782 -24.64 2.11 16.82
CA MET A 782 -26.04 1.72 16.95
C MET A 782 -26.52 0.91 15.73
N LEU A 783 -26.16 1.34 14.52
CA LEU A 783 -26.42 0.58 13.28
C LEU A 783 -25.68 -0.76 13.32
N HIS A 784 -24.42 -0.79 13.77
CA HIS A 784 -23.65 -2.02 13.84
C HIS A 784 -24.24 -3.04 14.83
N GLY A 785 -24.68 -2.60 16.01
CA GLY A 785 -25.34 -3.48 16.99
C GLY A 785 -26.64 -4.09 16.47
N LEU A 786 -27.44 -3.31 15.73
CA LEU A 786 -28.64 -3.78 15.05
C LEU A 786 -28.29 -4.73 13.88
N ASP A 787 -27.24 -4.45 13.11
CA ASP A 787 -26.75 -5.31 12.03
C ASP A 787 -26.27 -6.69 12.53
N ILE A 788 -25.72 -6.77 13.75
CA ILE A 788 -25.30 -8.04 14.39
C ILE A 788 -26.51 -8.80 14.98
N GLY A 789 -27.71 -8.18 14.98
CA GLY A 789 -28.97 -8.83 15.32
C GLY A 789 -29.56 -8.46 16.67
N ALA A 790 -29.11 -7.37 17.31
CA ALA A 790 -29.82 -6.83 18.47
C ALA A 790 -31.17 -6.24 18.06
N ASP A 791 -32.13 -6.29 18.99
CA ASP A 791 -33.51 -5.88 18.75
C ASP A 791 -33.75 -4.42 19.14
N ASP A 792 -32.96 -3.91 20.10
CA ASP A 792 -32.92 -2.50 20.45
C ASP A 792 -31.58 -2.14 21.13
N TYR A 793 -31.38 -0.86 21.44
CA TYR A 793 -30.24 -0.40 22.22
C TYR A 793 -30.65 0.69 23.22
N LEU A 794 -29.83 0.87 24.25
CA LEU A 794 -29.99 1.92 25.24
C LEU A 794 -28.61 2.51 25.62
N PRO A 795 -28.41 3.85 25.52
CA PRO A 795 -27.15 4.47 25.88
C PRO A 795 -26.91 4.47 27.40
N LYS A 796 -25.65 4.31 27.82
CA LYS A 796 -25.21 4.48 29.21
C LYS A 796 -24.79 5.95 29.45
N PRO A 797 -25.21 6.61 30.55
CA PRO A 797 -25.96 6.09 31.70
C PRO A 797 -27.41 5.74 31.36
N VAL A 798 -27.87 4.60 31.89
CA VAL A 798 -29.23 4.07 31.69
C VAL A 798 -30.24 4.99 32.38
N ASP A 799 -31.17 5.56 31.61
CA ASP A 799 -32.32 6.26 32.17
C ASP A 799 -33.38 5.25 32.62
N SER A 800 -33.93 5.44 33.83
CA SER A 800 -34.86 4.50 34.44
C SER A 800 -36.18 4.41 33.67
N GLN A 801 -36.72 5.53 33.20
CA GLN A 801 -37.99 5.56 32.46
C GLN A 801 -37.82 4.94 31.07
N GLU A 802 -36.72 5.27 30.39
CA GLU A 802 -36.43 4.73 29.06
C GLU A 802 -36.21 3.20 29.11
N LEU A 803 -35.48 2.71 30.12
CA LEU A 803 -35.26 1.28 30.34
C LEU A 803 -36.59 0.51 30.46
N ILE A 804 -37.49 1.00 31.32
CA ILE A 804 -38.79 0.36 31.57
C ILE A 804 -39.63 0.30 30.29
N LEU A 805 -39.70 1.40 29.55
CA LEU A 805 -40.48 1.49 28.31
C LEU A 805 -39.96 0.55 27.21
N ARG A 806 -38.63 0.48 27.02
CA ARG A 806 -38.03 -0.39 25.99
C ARG A 806 -38.24 -1.87 26.28
N VAL A 807 -38.03 -2.28 27.54
CA VAL A 807 -38.28 -3.66 27.99
C VAL A 807 -39.74 -4.03 27.78
N HIS A 808 -40.67 -3.16 28.18
CA HIS A 808 -42.10 -3.41 28.02
C HIS A 808 -42.52 -3.55 26.54
N ASN A 809 -42.08 -2.63 25.67
CA ASN A 809 -42.43 -2.64 24.24
C ASN A 809 -41.93 -3.89 23.51
N LEU A 810 -40.73 -4.37 23.84
CA LEU A 810 -40.19 -5.60 23.24
C LEU A 810 -40.96 -6.85 23.69
N LEU A 811 -41.38 -6.92 24.96
CA LEU A 811 -42.20 -8.01 25.46
C LEU A 811 -43.57 -8.06 24.77
N GLU A 812 -44.23 -6.92 24.57
CA GLU A 812 -45.50 -6.84 23.83
C GLU A 812 -45.34 -7.21 22.35
N ARG A 813 -44.25 -6.77 21.71
CA ARG A 813 -43.92 -7.16 20.32
C ARG A 813 -43.66 -8.66 20.18
N GLN A 814 -42.96 -9.28 21.13
CA GLN A 814 -42.69 -10.73 21.09
C GLN A 814 -43.97 -11.56 21.26
N LYS A 815 -44.90 -11.12 22.13
CA LYS A 815 -46.23 -11.72 22.27
C LYS A 815 -47.04 -11.62 20.97
N THR A 816 -46.94 -10.48 20.27
CA THR A 816 -47.66 -10.22 19.02
C THR A 816 -47.03 -10.93 17.80
N SER A 817 -45.70 -10.98 17.71
CA SER A 817 -44.92 -11.58 16.61
C SER A 817 -45.04 -13.11 16.57
N LYS A 818 -45.14 -13.78 17.74
CA LYS A 818 -45.47 -15.22 17.82
C LYS A 818 -46.84 -15.57 17.22
N HIS A 819 -47.77 -14.60 17.11
CA HIS A 819 -49.10 -14.83 16.54
C HIS A 819 -49.23 -14.43 15.05
N SER A 820 -48.37 -13.56 14.48
CA SER A 820 -48.44 -13.15 13.06
C SER A 820 -47.39 -13.82 12.15
N GLY A 821 -46.19 -14.11 12.66
CA GLY A 821 -45.08 -14.62 11.85
C GLY A 821 -45.30 -16.03 11.29
N GLU A 822 -46.03 -16.89 12.00
CA GLU A 822 -46.38 -18.23 11.52
C GLU A 822 -47.36 -18.22 10.34
N ARG A 823 -48.18 -17.17 10.23
CA ARG A 823 -49.21 -17.06 9.19
C ARG A 823 -48.67 -16.39 7.93
N GLU A 824 -47.88 -15.31 8.08
CA GLU A 824 -47.26 -14.61 6.94
C GLU A 824 -46.11 -15.41 6.31
N ALA A 825 -45.31 -16.15 7.10
CA ALA A 825 -44.27 -17.03 6.56
C ALA A 825 -44.85 -18.25 5.82
N LEU A 826 -45.99 -18.77 6.29
CA LEU A 826 -46.73 -19.83 5.62
C LEU A 826 -47.34 -19.33 4.28
N GLU A 827 -47.91 -18.13 4.27
CA GLU A 827 -48.46 -17.51 3.05
C GLU A 827 -47.37 -17.12 2.03
N ALA A 828 -46.22 -16.62 2.47
CA ALA A 828 -45.08 -16.29 1.60
C ALA A 828 -44.39 -17.54 1.02
N ALA A 829 -44.23 -18.60 1.82
CA ALA A 829 -43.71 -19.87 1.33
C ALA A 829 -44.69 -20.55 0.36
N GLN A 830 -45.99 -20.52 0.63
CA GLN A 830 -47.02 -21.03 -0.29
C GLN A 830 -47.09 -20.22 -1.59
N ALA A 831 -46.90 -18.90 -1.54
CA ALA A 831 -46.88 -18.03 -2.73
C ALA A 831 -45.66 -18.26 -3.63
N MET A 832 -44.49 -18.63 -3.08
CA MET A 832 -43.30 -18.97 -3.87
C MET A 832 -43.33 -20.38 -4.48
N PHE A 833 -44.15 -21.30 -3.93
CA PHE A 833 -44.32 -22.66 -4.45
C PHE A 833 -45.40 -22.80 -5.55
N ALA A 834 -46.19 -21.76 -5.83
CA ALA A 834 -47.19 -21.78 -6.91
C ALA A 834 -46.73 -20.94 -8.12
N PRO A 835 -46.50 -21.48 -9.34
CA PRO A 835 -46.59 -22.87 -9.80
C PRO A 835 -45.25 -23.41 -10.35
N VAL A 836 -44.60 -24.35 -9.66
CA VAL A 836 -43.69 -25.32 -10.31
C VAL A 836 -44.50 -26.53 -10.79
N ASN A 837 -45.52 -26.27 -11.59
CA ASN A 837 -46.01 -27.28 -12.53
C ASN A 837 -45.76 -26.67 -13.90
N PRO A 838 -44.52 -26.78 -14.44
CA PRO A 838 -44.22 -26.19 -15.72
C PRO A 838 -45.18 -26.78 -16.76
N ALA A 839 -45.65 -25.98 -17.70
CA ALA A 839 -46.19 -26.53 -18.94
C ALA A 839 -45.09 -27.42 -19.51
N VAL A 840 -45.25 -28.74 -19.36
CA VAL A 840 -44.20 -29.71 -19.71
C VAL A 840 -44.01 -29.60 -21.21
N PRO A 841 -42.83 -29.14 -21.68
CA PRO A 841 -42.60 -29.01 -23.11
C PRO A 841 -42.71 -30.41 -23.74
N GLN A 842 -43.34 -30.47 -24.91
CA GLN A 842 -43.43 -31.71 -25.71
C GLN A 842 -42.42 -31.59 -26.87
N PRO A 843 -41.18 -32.09 -26.69
CA PRO A 843 -40.18 -32.03 -27.75
C PRO A 843 -40.62 -32.86 -28.97
N PRO A 844 -40.33 -32.39 -30.21
CA PRO A 844 -40.64 -33.17 -31.40
C PRO A 844 -40.09 -34.60 -31.34
N GLY A 845 -40.96 -35.59 -31.57
CA GLY A 845 -40.60 -37.00 -31.56
C GLY A 845 -40.58 -37.68 -30.19
N PHE A 846 -40.87 -36.93 -29.11
CA PHE A 846 -40.93 -37.43 -27.74
C PHE A 846 -42.21 -36.99 -27.04
N GLU A 847 -42.72 -37.82 -26.14
CA GLU A 847 -43.82 -37.50 -25.23
C GLU A 847 -43.30 -37.51 -23.80
N LEU A 848 -43.48 -36.40 -23.07
CA LEU A 848 -43.01 -36.25 -21.69
C LEU A 848 -44.19 -36.04 -20.75
N SER A 849 -44.34 -36.90 -19.76
CA SER A 849 -45.29 -36.76 -18.66
C SER A 849 -44.56 -36.53 -17.34
N HIS A 850 -45.17 -35.73 -16.47
CA HIS A 850 -44.66 -35.37 -15.14
C HIS A 850 -45.75 -35.52 -14.10
N TYR A 851 -45.38 -36.00 -12.92
CA TYR A 851 -46.21 -36.00 -11.74
C TYR A 851 -45.44 -35.51 -10.52
N PHE A 852 -46.10 -34.74 -9.68
CA PHE A 852 -45.57 -34.25 -8.42
C PHE A 852 -46.68 -34.18 -7.37
N LYS A 853 -46.41 -34.70 -6.17
CA LYS A 853 -47.32 -34.60 -5.03
C LYS A 853 -46.53 -34.37 -3.74
N ALA A 854 -46.79 -33.22 -3.12
CA ALA A 854 -46.23 -32.90 -1.81
C ALA A 854 -47.02 -33.60 -0.69
N ALA A 855 -46.31 -34.11 0.31
CA ALA A 855 -46.84 -34.69 1.55
C ALA A 855 -47.27 -33.60 2.55
N SER A 856 -46.63 -32.42 2.51
CA SER A 856 -46.94 -31.26 3.35
C SER A 856 -47.00 -29.96 2.54
N ASP A 857 -47.32 -28.84 3.19
CA ASP A 857 -47.32 -27.51 2.56
C ASP A 857 -45.90 -27.03 2.16
N MET A 858 -44.86 -27.81 2.51
CA MET A 858 -43.45 -27.51 2.31
C MET A 858 -42.76 -28.71 1.64
N SER A 859 -42.53 -28.62 0.33
CA SER A 859 -41.87 -29.71 -0.40
C SER A 859 -40.34 -29.66 -0.30
N ARG A 860 -39.74 -30.83 -0.14
CA ARG A 860 -38.29 -31.12 -0.23
C ARG A 860 -37.88 -31.55 -1.65
N ASP A 861 -38.82 -32.17 -2.36
CA ASP A 861 -38.66 -32.59 -3.75
C ASP A 861 -38.85 -31.42 -4.71
N TRP A 862 -38.04 -31.41 -5.78
CA TRP A 862 -38.22 -30.50 -6.90
C TRP A 862 -37.84 -31.12 -8.22
N SER A 863 -38.45 -30.60 -9.28
CA SER A 863 -38.19 -31.05 -10.63
C SER A 863 -38.25 -29.89 -11.61
N ARG A 864 -37.51 -30.02 -12.72
CA ARG A 864 -37.50 -29.01 -13.79
C ARG A 864 -37.24 -29.67 -15.14
N VAL A 865 -37.86 -29.10 -16.17
CA VAL A 865 -37.65 -29.48 -17.57
C VAL A 865 -37.23 -28.25 -18.35
N ALA A 866 -36.24 -28.38 -19.22
CA ALA A 866 -35.84 -27.36 -20.17
C ALA A 866 -35.61 -27.97 -21.55
N TYR A 867 -36.35 -27.49 -22.55
CA TYR A 867 -36.17 -27.89 -23.94
C TYR A 867 -35.64 -26.71 -24.76
N HIS A 868 -34.48 -26.88 -25.38
CA HIS A 868 -33.84 -25.88 -26.24
C HIS A 868 -34.02 -26.27 -27.70
N ALA A 869 -35.02 -25.69 -28.36
CA ALA A 869 -35.36 -25.99 -29.75
C ALA A 869 -34.20 -25.72 -30.74
N ASP A 870 -33.40 -24.67 -30.49
CA ASP A 870 -32.27 -24.30 -31.36
C ASP A 870 -31.18 -25.38 -31.40
N SER A 871 -30.86 -25.97 -30.23
CA SER A 871 -29.84 -27.01 -30.12
C SER A 871 -30.40 -28.44 -30.20
N ASN A 872 -31.73 -28.62 -30.15
CA ASN A 872 -32.41 -29.92 -30.07
C ASN A 872 -32.03 -30.68 -28.79
N GLU A 873 -31.80 -29.96 -27.69
CA GLU A 873 -31.40 -30.56 -26.41
C GLU A 873 -32.54 -30.46 -25.39
N LEU A 874 -32.84 -31.58 -24.74
CA LEU A 874 -33.78 -31.70 -23.63
C LEU A 874 -32.99 -31.95 -22.34
N PHE A 875 -33.26 -31.17 -21.30
CA PHE A 875 -32.71 -31.35 -19.96
C PHE A 875 -33.82 -31.64 -18.96
N LEU A 876 -33.67 -32.72 -18.18
CA LEU A 876 -34.55 -33.11 -17.09
C LEU A 876 -33.78 -33.06 -15.77
N PHE A 877 -34.36 -32.43 -14.77
CA PHE A 877 -33.80 -32.30 -13.42
C PHE A 877 -34.80 -32.84 -12.40
N MET A 878 -34.30 -33.64 -11.48
CA MET A 878 -35.06 -34.10 -10.31
C MET A 878 -34.14 -34.09 -9.11
N GLY A 879 -34.57 -33.51 -8.00
CA GLY A 879 -33.77 -33.50 -6.79
C GLY A 879 -34.59 -33.53 -5.51
N ASP A 880 -33.95 -34.04 -4.47
CA ASP A 880 -34.45 -34.09 -3.09
C ASP A 880 -33.43 -33.42 -2.17
N VAL A 881 -33.94 -32.58 -1.26
CA VAL A 881 -33.15 -31.87 -0.25
C VAL A 881 -33.10 -32.69 1.03
N GLY A 882 -31.90 -32.98 1.54
CA GLY A 882 -31.66 -33.69 2.80
C GLY A 882 -31.99 -32.90 4.09
N ALA A 883 -32.94 -31.97 4.05
CA ALA A 883 -33.39 -31.14 5.17
C ALA A 883 -34.93 -31.10 5.20
N SER A 884 -35.54 -30.81 6.36
CA SER A 884 -37.01 -30.78 6.52
C SER A 884 -37.54 -29.37 6.87
N GLY A 885 -38.82 -29.14 6.59
CA GLY A 885 -39.53 -27.90 6.95
C GLY A 885 -39.11 -26.69 6.11
N ILE A 886 -39.29 -25.48 6.65
CA ILE A 886 -39.09 -24.21 5.93
C ILE A 886 -37.70 -24.08 5.29
N ASN A 887 -36.68 -24.61 5.97
CA ASN A 887 -35.31 -24.60 5.46
C ASN A 887 -35.15 -25.42 4.17
N ALA A 888 -35.85 -26.55 4.04
CA ALA A 888 -35.81 -27.38 2.84
C ALA A 888 -36.41 -26.65 1.63
N SER A 889 -37.50 -25.92 1.87
CA SER A 889 -38.19 -25.13 0.87
C SER A 889 -37.33 -23.96 0.36
N PHE A 890 -36.58 -23.27 1.22
CA PHE A 890 -35.63 -22.24 0.77
C PHE A 890 -34.48 -22.79 -0.07
N ILE A 891 -33.93 -23.94 0.32
CA ILE A 891 -32.86 -24.61 -0.44
C ILE A 891 -33.36 -25.03 -1.82
N THR A 892 -34.57 -25.56 -1.87
CA THR A 892 -35.25 -25.94 -3.11
C THR A 892 -35.42 -24.74 -4.06
N VAL A 893 -35.89 -23.60 -3.54
CA VAL A 893 -36.04 -22.36 -4.33
C VAL A 893 -34.69 -21.84 -4.82
N GLY A 894 -33.66 -21.83 -3.97
CA GLY A 894 -32.32 -21.40 -4.33
C GLY A 894 -31.69 -22.27 -5.43
N ALA A 895 -31.79 -23.60 -5.31
CA ALA A 895 -31.30 -24.53 -6.32
C ALA A 895 -32.05 -24.39 -7.66
N ALA A 896 -33.37 -24.21 -7.61
CA ALA A 896 -34.18 -23.97 -8.81
C ALA A 896 -33.79 -22.67 -9.52
N ALA A 897 -33.47 -21.61 -8.77
CA ALA A 897 -33.00 -20.33 -9.30
C ALA A 897 -31.59 -20.46 -9.94
N ALA A 898 -30.66 -21.13 -9.26
CA ALA A 898 -29.31 -21.39 -9.78
C ALA A 898 -29.34 -22.24 -11.06
N CYS A 899 -30.17 -23.28 -11.07
CA CYS A 899 -30.40 -24.12 -12.24
C CYS A 899 -30.92 -23.32 -13.44
N ARG A 900 -31.90 -22.42 -13.21
CA ARG A 900 -32.44 -21.54 -14.26
C ARG A 900 -31.35 -20.65 -14.86
N ALA A 901 -30.54 -20.00 -14.03
CA ALA A 901 -29.45 -19.15 -14.49
C ALA A 901 -28.39 -19.94 -15.27
N ALA A 902 -28.03 -21.14 -14.81
CA ALA A 902 -27.05 -21.99 -15.49
C ALA A 902 -27.56 -22.54 -16.83
N LEU A 903 -28.85 -22.86 -16.94
CA LEU A 903 -29.48 -23.27 -18.20
C LEU A 903 -29.43 -22.18 -19.27
N ASP A 904 -29.62 -20.92 -18.90
CA ASP A 904 -29.50 -19.78 -19.82
C ASP A 904 -28.06 -19.62 -20.35
N ILE A 905 -27.05 -19.86 -19.50
CA ILE A 905 -25.63 -19.85 -19.90
C ILE A 905 -25.32 -21.01 -20.86
N VAL A 906 -25.78 -22.22 -20.55
CA VAL A 906 -25.61 -23.41 -21.42
C VAL A 906 -26.29 -23.21 -22.77
N LYS A 907 -27.45 -22.54 -22.80
CA LYS A 907 -28.14 -22.17 -24.04
C LYS A 907 -27.28 -21.24 -24.91
N GLN A 908 -26.65 -20.23 -24.31
CA GLN A 908 -25.79 -19.27 -25.04
C GLN A 908 -24.49 -19.89 -25.55
N ALA A 909 -23.91 -20.85 -24.83
CA ALA A 909 -22.69 -21.53 -25.25
C ALA A 909 -22.86 -22.39 -26.53
N GLY A 910 -24.09 -22.76 -26.89
CA GLY A 910 -24.43 -23.42 -28.15
C GLY A 910 -23.80 -24.82 -28.32
N ALA A 911 -23.44 -25.18 -29.56
CA ALA A 911 -22.87 -26.49 -29.92
C ALA A 911 -21.37 -26.64 -29.59
N SER A 912 -20.74 -25.63 -28.99
CA SER A 912 -19.28 -25.64 -28.71
C SER A 912 -18.87 -26.58 -27.57
N ILE A 913 -19.84 -27.03 -26.76
CA ILE A 913 -19.63 -27.89 -25.60
C ILE A 913 -20.52 -29.14 -25.76
N GLY A 914 -19.96 -30.33 -25.55
CA GLY A 914 -20.70 -31.59 -25.58
C GLY A 914 -21.73 -31.71 -24.46
N LEU A 915 -22.77 -32.52 -24.66
CA LEU A 915 -23.90 -32.65 -23.73
C LEU A 915 -23.47 -33.16 -22.34
N SER A 916 -22.52 -34.09 -22.27
CA SER A 916 -21.96 -34.58 -21.00
C SER A 916 -21.21 -33.49 -20.22
N GLN A 917 -20.46 -32.61 -20.90
CA GLN A 917 -19.80 -31.48 -20.25
C GLN A 917 -20.80 -30.41 -19.79
N LYS A 918 -21.87 -30.18 -20.55
CA LYS A 918 -22.97 -29.29 -20.15
C LYS A 918 -23.62 -29.77 -18.84
N LEU A 919 -23.85 -31.07 -18.69
CA LEU A 919 -24.38 -31.67 -17.46
C LEU A 919 -23.47 -31.40 -16.24
N ILE A 920 -22.15 -31.55 -16.41
CA ILE A 920 -21.18 -31.26 -15.34
C ILE A 920 -21.24 -29.77 -14.96
N LEU A 921 -21.34 -28.87 -15.95
CA LEU A 921 -21.41 -27.43 -15.70
C LEU A 921 -22.66 -27.07 -14.88
N LEU A 922 -23.82 -27.64 -15.25
CA LEU A 922 -25.08 -27.44 -14.55
C LEU A 922 -25.00 -27.94 -13.09
N ALA A 923 -24.47 -29.15 -12.88
CA ALA A 923 -24.30 -29.71 -11.54
C ALA A 923 -23.36 -28.85 -10.67
N LYS A 924 -22.26 -28.33 -11.24
CA LYS A 924 -21.35 -27.43 -10.52
C LYS A 924 -21.98 -26.10 -10.15
N ALA A 925 -22.74 -25.48 -11.05
CA ALA A 925 -23.42 -24.22 -10.77
C ALA A 925 -24.43 -24.35 -9.62
N ILE A 926 -25.18 -25.45 -9.59
CA ILE A 926 -26.09 -25.76 -8.47
C ILE A 926 -25.29 -25.99 -7.19
N ASN A 927 -24.17 -26.74 -7.25
CA ASN A 927 -23.31 -26.99 -6.10
C ASN A 927 -22.71 -25.73 -5.49
N GLU A 928 -22.22 -24.81 -6.33
CA GLU A 928 -21.67 -23.51 -5.89
C GLU A 928 -22.75 -22.66 -5.21
N ALA A 929 -23.94 -22.56 -5.81
CA ALA A 929 -25.06 -21.84 -5.20
C ALA A 929 -25.48 -22.41 -3.84
N LEU A 930 -25.40 -23.73 -3.66
CA LEU A 930 -25.69 -24.40 -2.40
C LEU A 930 -24.61 -24.14 -1.33
N ILE A 931 -23.34 -23.99 -1.73
CA ILE A 931 -22.20 -23.75 -0.81
C ILE A 931 -22.12 -22.27 -0.41
N ASP A 932 -22.36 -21.35 -1.34
CA ASP A 932 -22.24 -19.90 -1.09
C ASP A 932 -23.43 -19.35 -0.29
N GLY A 933 -24.56 -20.05 -0.28
CA GLY A 933 -25.83 -19.65 0.34
C GLY A 933 -25.93 -19.74 1.88
N ASN A 934 -24.82 -19.59 2.62
CA ASN A 934 -24.68 -19.50 4.10
C ASN A 934 -24.22 -20.80 4.83
N GLN A 935 -23.25 -20.68 5.76
CA GLN A 935 -22.41 -21.78 6.31
C GLN A 935 -23.00 -22.58 7.50
N ASP A 936 -24.17 -22.21 8.03
CA ASP A 936 -24.69 -22.76 9.31
C ASP A 936 -25.73 -23.90 9.19
N VAL A 937 -25.89 -24.52 8.01
CA VAL A 937 -26.76 -25.69 7.85
C VAL A 937 -26.05 -26.73 6.98
N ARG A 938 -26.00 -28.01 7.41
CA ARG A 938 -25.58 -29.12 6.55
C ARG A 938 -26.64 -29.31 5.46
N ARG A 939 -26.47 -28.65 4.32
CA ARG A 939 -27.41 -28.64 3.19
C ARG A 939 -26.84 -29.51 2.08
N TYR A 940 -27.27 -30.76 2.01
CA TYR A 940 -26.98 -31.61 0.86
C TYR A 940 -28.25 -31.88 0.07
N MET A 941 -28.08 -32.04 -1.25
CA MET A 941 -29.16 -32.32 -2.18
C MET A 941 -28.73 -33.46 -3.11
N SER A 942 -29.58 -34.48 -3.23
CA SER A 942 -29.43 -35.49 -4.28
C SER A 942 -30.08 -34.97 -5.56
N VAL A 943 -29.38 -35.03 -6.68
CA VAL A 943 -29.89 -34.57 -7.99
C VAL A 943 -29.60 -35.56 -9.10
N ALA A 944 -30.62 -35.86 -9.90
CA ALA A 944 -30.54 -36.50 -11.20
C ALA A 944 -30.65 -35.45 -12.31
N ILE A 945 -29.66 -35.41 -13.21
CA ILE A 945 -29.68 -34.54 -14.40
C ILE A 945 -29.57 -35.43 -15.64
N VAL A 946 -30.57 -35.37 -16.52
CA VAL A 946 -30.56 -36.04 -17.82
C VAL A 946 -30.47 -35.00 -18.92
N GLY A 947 -29.56 -35.18 -19.86
CA GLY A 947 -29.48 -34.43 -21.11
C GLY A 947 -29.69 -35.36 -22.29
N LEU A 948 -30.57 -35.00 -23.22
CA LEU A 948 -30.90 -35.80 -24.40
C LEU A 948 -30.89 -34.94 -25.67
N ASP A 949 -30.22 -35.40 -26.72
CA ASP A 949 -30.39 -34.86 -28.07
C ASP A 949 -31.62 -35.51 -28.71
N ILE A 950 -32.67 -34.73 -28.93
CA ILE A 950 -33.96 -35.24 -29.42
C ILE A 950 -33.93 -35.65 -30.90
N LYS A 951 -32.90 -35.28 -31.68
CA LYS A 951 -32.79 -35.72 -33.08
C LYS A 951 -32.18 -37.11 -33.18
N THR A 952 -31.19 -37.38 -32.34
CA THR A 952 -30.41 -38.62 -32.38
C THR A 952 -30.87 -39.65 -31.37
N GLY A 953 -31.52 -39.22 -30.27
CA GLY A 953 -31.88 -40.06 -29.14
C GLY A 953 -30.70 -40.38 -28.21
N GLN A 954 -29.52 -39.81 -28.46
CA GLN A 954 -28.34 -39.98 -27.62
C GLN A 954 -28.46 -39.12 -26.37
N GLY A 955 -28.35 -39.73 -25.20
CA GLY A 955 -28.49 -39.07 -23.91
C GLY A 955 -27.35 -39.38 -22.95
N TRP A 956 -27.26 -38.55 -21.91
CA TRP A 956 -26.39 -38.74 -20.75
C TRP A 956 -27.18 -38.50 -19.48
N TYR A 957 -26.91 -39.33 -18.48
CA TYR A 957 -27.42 -39.21 -17.13
C TYR A 957 -26.26 -38.90 -16.18
N LEU A 958 -26.37 -37.79 -15.45
CA LEU A 958 -25.49 -37.41 -14.36
C LEU A 958 -26.20 -37.63 -13.03
N ASN A 959 -25.58 -38.44 -12.18
CA ASN A 959 -26.01 -38.74 -10.83
C ASN A 959 -25.12 -37.99 -9.82
N ALA A 960 -25.74 -37.12 -9.02
CA ALA A 960 -25.15 -36.45 -7.88
C ALA A 960 -25.90 -36.85 -6.60
N GLY A 961 -25.67 -38.07 -6.12
CA GLY A 961 -26.29 -38.62 -4.90
C GLY A 961 -27.72 -39.15 -5.07
N HIS A 962 -28.27 -39.20 -6.28
CA HIS A 962 -29.62 -39.66 -6.58
C HIS A 962 -29.67 -41.19 -6.79
N HIS A 963 -30.84 -41.82 -6.64
CA HIS A 963 -31.01 -43.23 -7.01
C HIS A 963 -31.05 -43.41 -8.54
N GLY A 964 -30.92 -44.64 -9.03
CA GLY A 964 -30.79 -44.91 -10.46
C GLY A 964 -32.01 -44.52 -11.31
N VAL A 965 -31.77 -44.08 -12.55
CA VAL A 965 -32.80 -43.77 -13.54
C VAL A 965 -33.17 -45.03 -14.33
N PHE A 966 -34.45 -45.25 -14.58
CA PHE A 966 -34.93 -46.46 -15.24
C PHE A 966 -35.11 -46.26 -16.74
N LEU A 967 -34.54 -47.13 -17.56
CA LEU A 967 -34.67 -47.14 -19.02
C LEU A 967 -35.29 -48.47 -19.46
N HIS A 968 -36.51 -48.42 -20.00
CA HIS A 968 -37.15 -49.54 -20.68
C HIS A 968 -36.89 -49.43 -22.17
N SER A 969 -36.16 -50.38 -22.75
CA SER A 969 -35.93 -50.44 -24.19
C SER A 969 -36.33 -51.79 -24.78
N GLY A 970 -36.44 -51.85 -26.11
CA GLY A 970 -36.68 -53.10 -26.83
C GLY A 970 -35.61 -54.20 -26.58
N GLU A 971 -34.43 -53.84 -26.06
CA GLU A 971 -33.35 -54.77 -25.68
C GLU A 971 -33.45 -55.27 -24.22
N GLY A 972 -34.32 -54.66 -23.41
CA GLY A 972 -34.56 -55.02 -22.02
C GLY A 972 -34.52 -53.82 -21.06
N ASP A 973 -34.91 -54.07 -19.81
CA ASP A 973 -34.92 -53.06 -18.75
C ASP A 973 -33.53 -52.82 -18.17
N THR A 974 -33.08 -51.56 -18.18
CA THR A 974 -31.79 -51.16 -17.61
C THR A 974 -31.98 -50.10 -16.53
N LEU A 975 -31.38 -50.29 -15.35
CA LEU A 975 -31.28 -49.27 -14.32
C LEU A 975 -29.94 -48.54 -14.46
N LEU A 976 -29.97 -47.29 -14.93
CA LEU A 976 -28.79 -46.44 -15.06
C LEU A 976 -28.40 -45.92 -13.67
N SER A 977 -27.37 -46.51 -13.07
CA SER A 977 -26.87 -46.10 -11.76
C SER A 977 -25.35 -46.17 -11.70
N LYS A 978 -24.72 -45.00 -11.77
CA LYS A 978 -23.31 -44.81 -11.42
C LYS A 978 -23.26 -43.78 -10.28
N PRO A 979 -22.79 -44.15 -9.07
CA PRO A 979 -22.81 -43.25 -7.93
C PRO A 979 -22.00 -41.98 -8.17
N GLY A 980 -22.47 -40.87 -7.62
CA GLY A 980 -21.73 -39.61 -7.51
C GLY A 980 -22.05 -38.92 -6.18
N ASP A 981 -21.24 -37.94 -5.81
CA ASP A 981 -21.38 -37.19 -4.56
C ASP A 981 -22.65 -36.33 -4.60
N PRO A 982 -23.45 -36.28 -3.50
CA PRO A 982 -24.53 -35.31 -3.36
C PRO A 982 -24.02 -33.86 -3.45
N LEU A 983 -24.83 -32.97 -4.01
CA LEU A 983 -24.48 -31.55 -4.11
C LEU A 983 -24.56 -30.89 -2.73
N GLY A 984 -23.75 -29.85 -2.50
CA GLY A 984 -23.66 -29.10 -1.24
C GLY A 984 -22.78 -29.73 -0.16
N VAL A 985 -22.31 -30.97 -0.35
CA VAL A 985 -21.44 -31.67 0.62
C VAL A 985 -19.99 -31.23 0.54
N THR A 986 -19.49 -31.00 -0.67
CA THR A 986 -18.10 -30.64 -0.94
C THR A 986 -18.02 -29.62 -2.07
N SER A 987 -17.02 -28.75 -2.03
CA SER A 987 -16.77 -27.78 -3.10
C SER A 987 -16.24 -28.41 -4.40
N LYS A 988 -15.85 -29.69 -4.36
CA LYS A 988 -15.36 -30.45 -5.53
C LYS A 988 -16.04 -31.82 -5.62
N PRO A 989 -17.35 -31.88 -5.91
CA PRO A 989 -18.08 -33.13 -6.00
C PRO A 989 -17.62 -33.95 -7.21
N GLN A 990 -17.54 -35.27 -7.05
CA GLN A 990 -17.33 -36.21 -8.14
C GLN A 990 -18.67 -36.75 -8.63
N PHE A 991 -18.95 -36.60 -9.93
CA PHE A 991 -20.23 -37.02 -10.51
C PHE A 991 -20.13 -38.36 -11.22
N GLY A 992 -21.16 -39.20 -11.05
CA GLY A 992 -21.34 -40.40 -11.86
C GLY A 992 -22.07 -40.06 -13.16
N ILE A 993 -21.43 -40.27 -14.31
CA ILE A 993 -22.06 -40.02 -15.63
C ILE A 993 -22.10 -41.31 -16.44
N LEU A 994 -23.27 -41.59 -17.04
CA LEU A 994 -23.54 -42.69 -17.95
C LEU A 994 -24.20 -42.17 -19.22
N ASP A 995 -23.80 -42.68 -20.37
CA ASP A 995 -24.48 -42.48 -21.64
C ASP A 995 -25.57 -43.54 -21.86
N PHE A 996 -26.59 -43.19 -22.63
CA PHE A 996 -27.64 -44.10 -23.07
C PHE A 996 -28.20 -43.68 -24.43
N GLN A 997 -28.90 -44.59 -25.10
CA GLN A 997 -29.53 -44.34 -26.38
C GLN A 997 -31.02 -44.66 -26.27
N MET A 998 -31.86 -43.75 -26.72
CA MET A 998 -33.30 -43.98 -26.87
C MET A 998 -33.66 -44.18 -28.34
N THR A 999 -34.57 -45.11 -28.57
CA THR A 999 -35.14 -45.46 -29.87
C THR A 999 -36.67 -45.53 -29.77
N HIS A 1000 -37.34 -45.67 -30.91
CA HIS A 1000 -38.80 -45.66 -30.98
C HIS A 1000 -39.44 -46.70 -30.04
N ARG A 1001 -40.33 -46.22 -29.16
CA ARG A 1001 -41.02 -46.91 -28.05
C ARG A 1001 -40.23 -47.15 -26.77
N ASP A 1002 -39.00 -46.65 -26.66
CA ASP A 1002 -38.27 -46.69 -25.39
C ASP A 1002 -38.84 -45.67 -24.40
N TYR A 1003 -38.80 -46.00 -23.11
CA TYR A 1003 -39.22 -45.14 -22.00
C TYR A 1003 -38.06 -44.88 -21.04
N LEU A 1004 -37.89 -43.63 -20.64
CA LEU A 1004 -36.97 -43.22 -19.59
C LEU A 1004 -37.77 -42.65 -18.41
N MET A 1005 -37.54 -43.17 -17.21
CA MET A 1005 -38.22 -42.78 -15.99
C MET A 1005 -37.24 -42.32 -14.91
N ILE A 1006 -37.45 -41.10 -14.43
CA ILE A 1006 -36.73 -40.47 -13.31
C ILE A 1006 -37.75 -40.30 -12.21
N TYR A 1007 -37.45 -40.70 -10.97
CA TYR A 1007 -38.38 -40.60 -9.84
C TYR A 1007 -37.67 -40.07 -8.60
N THR A 1008 -38.38 -39.65 -7.57
CA THR A 1008 -37.83 -39.38 -6.23
C THR A 1008 -37.99 -40.60 -5.33
N ASP A 1009 -37.19 -40.71 -4.28
CA ASP A 1009 -37.20 -41.86 -3.38
C ASP A 1009 -38.54 -42.04 -2.67
N GLY A 1010 -39.27 -40.95 -2.39
CA GLY A 1010 -40.61 -41.00 -1.83
C GLY A 1010 -41.63 -41.84 -2.61
N LEU A 1011 -41.45 -42.00 -3.94
CA LEU A 1011 -42.28 -42.93 -4.75
C LEU A 1011 -42.10 -44.38 -4.29
N MET A 1012 -40.90 -44.74 -3.84
CA MET A 1012 -40.53 -46.09 -3.42
C MET A 1012 -40.58 -46.23 -1.90
N GLU A 1013 -40.45 -45.13 -1.16
CA GLU A 1013 -40.37 -45.13 0.30
C GLU A 1013 -41.73 -45.15 0.98
N ASN A 1014 -42.75 -44.56 0.34
CA ASN A 1014 -44.11 -44.49 0.89
C ASN A 1014 -44.70 -45.88 1.14
N ARG A 1015 -45.20 -46.10 2.36
CA ARG A 1015 -45.74 -47.39 2.84
C ARG A 1015 -47.26 -47.34 2.99
N GLY A 1016 -47.93 -48.38 2.50
CA GLY A 1016 -49.33 -48.63 2.84
C GLY A 1016 -49.48 -49.08 4.31
N PRO A 1017 -50.71 -49.13 4.84
CA PRO A 1017 -51.00 -49.55 6.22
C PRO A 1017 -50.57 -51.01 6.53
N GLU A 1018 -50.42 -51.84 5.50
CA GLU A 1018 -49.89 -53.22 5.61
C GLU A 1018 -48.35 -53.28 5.47
N GLY A 1019 -47.67 -52.13 5.43
CA GLY A 1019 -46.21 -52.02 5.30
C GLY A 1019 -45.65 -52.27 3.90
N ARG A 1020 -46.51 -52.58 2.91
CA ARG A 1020 -46.13 -52.78 1.50
C ARG A 1020 -45.72 -51.47 0.84
N LYS A 1021 -44.72 -51.54 -0.05
CA LYS A 1021 -44.15 -50.44 -0.83
C LYS A 1021 -44.22 -50.77 -2.33
N LEU A 1022 -44.15 -49.76 -3.17
CA LEU A 1022 -43.94 -49.94 -4.60
C LEU A 1022 -42.53 -50.53 -4.82
N THR A 1023 -42.40 -51.49 -5.74
CA THR A 1023 -41.11 -52.11 -6.09
C THR A 1023 -40.71 -51.78 -7.53
N ILE A 1024 -39.43 -51.98 -7.87
CA ILE A 1024 -38.95 -51.78 -9.25
C ILE A 1024 -39.68 -52.75 -10.21
N GLY A 1025 -40.07 -53.94 -9.73
CA GLY A 1025 -40.91 -54.86 -10.49
C GLY A 1025 -42.27 -54.27 -10.83
N ASP A 1026 -42.90 -53.54 -9.89
CA ASP A 1026 -44.18 -52.88 -10.14
C ASP A 1026 -44.07 -51.76 -11.19
N ILE A 1027 -42.97 -51.00 -11.19
CA ILE A 1027 -42.68 -49.99 -12.20
C ILE A 1027 -42.51 -50.64 -13.58
N LYS A 1028 -41.75 -51.75 -13.65
CA LYS A 1028 -41.53 -52.51 -14.88
C LYS A 1028 -42.83 -53.02 -15.48
N ASP A 1029 -43.68 -53.63 -14.65
CA ASP A 1029 -44.97 -54.15 -15.08
C ASP A 1029 -45.86 -53.02 -15.63
N SER A 1030 -45.91 -51.87 -14.94
CA SER A 1030 -46.68 -50.70 -15.38
C SER A 1030 -46.17 -50.12 -16.71
N LEU A 1031 -44.86 -50.13 -16.96
CA LEU A 1031 -44.28 -49.67 -18.23
C LEU A 1031 -44.42 -50.70 -19.36
N ALA A 1032 -44.46 -52.01 -19.03
CA ALA A 1032 -44.60 -53.09 -20.00
C ALA A 1032 -46.00 -53.20 -20.62
N GLU A 1033 -47.04 -52.66 -19.95
CA GLU A 1033 -48.41 -52.60 -20.50
C GLU A 1033 -48.49 -51.75 -21.79
N GLY A 1034 -47.56 -50.80 -21.96
CA GLY A 1034 -47.39 -49.99 -23.16
C GLY A 1034 -48.50 -48.95 -23.36
N GLY A 1035 -48.19 -47.85 -24.04
CA GLY A 1035 -49.14 -46.76 -24.23
C GLY A 1035 -48.42 -45.44 -24.44
N SER A 1036 -49.12 -44.33 -24.26
CA SER A 1036 -48.52 -43.00 -24.24
C SER A 1036 -47.85 -42.75 -22.88
N ALA A 1037 -46.91 -41.80 -22.79
CA ALA A 1037 -46.27 -41.45 -21.51
C ALA A 1037 -47.30 -41.05 -20.43
N GLU A 1038 -48.40 -40.42 -20.84
CA GLU A 1038 -49.51 -40.07 -19.95
C GLU A 1038 -50.25 -41.30 -19.42
N THR A 1039 -50.55 -42.27 -20.29
CA THR A 1039 -51.18 -43.54 -19.89
C THR A 1039 -50.33 -44.31 -18.87
N MET A 1040 -49.01 -44.34 -19.08
CA MET A 1040 -48.08 -44.99 -18.15
C MET A 1040 -48.05 -44.30 -16.78
N LYS A 1041 -48.13 -42.96 -16.76
CA LYS A 1041 -48.26 -42.20 -15.51
C LYS A 1041 -49.53 -42.60 -14.77
N GLU A 1042 -50.67 -42.67 -15.45
CA GLU A 1042 -51.95 -43.05 -14.85
C GLU A 1042 -51.89 -44.46 -14.26
N HIS A 1043 -51.40 -45.45 -15.01
CA HIS A 1043 -51.27 -46.83 -14.54
C HIS A 1043 -50.36 -46.94 -13.30
N LEU A 1044 -49.24 -46.23 -13.31
CA LEU A 1044 -48.32 -46.21 -12.17
C LEU A 1044 -48.97 -45.58 -10.93
N LEU A 1045 -49.71 -44.49 -11.11
CA LEU A 1045 -50.44 -43.83 -10.01
C LEU A 1045 -51.56 -44.71 -9.47
N GLU A 1046 -52.30 -45.40 -10.32
CA GLU A 1046 -53.32 -46.36 -9.89
C GLU A 1046 -52.71 -47.49 -9.06
N ARG A 1047 -51.60 -48.06 -9.54
CA ARG A 1047 -50.88 -49.12 -8.81
C ARG A 1047 -50.33 -48.61 -7.48
N ALA A 1048 -49.71 -47.43 -7.44
CA ALA A 1048 -49.22 -46.82 -6.21
C ALA A 1048 -50.36 -46.50 -5.23
N ASN A 1049 -51.46 -45.89 -5.69
CA ASN A 1049 -52.63 -45.58 -4.87
C ASN A 1049 -53.31 -46.84 -4.33
N SER A 1050 -53.34 -47.94 -5.10
CA SER A 1050 -53.88 -49.23 -4.65
C SER A 1050 -53.08 -49.80 -3.46
N LEU A 1051 -51.76 -49.64 -3.47
CA LEU A 1051 -50.87 -50.07 -2.39
C LEU A 1051 -50.96 -49.15 -1.17
N TRP A 1052 -51.11 -47.83 -1.38
CA TRP A 1052 -51.14 -46.83 -0.32
C TRP A 1052 -52.53 -46.54 0.26
N ARG A 1053 -53.61 -47.03 -0.39
CA ARG A 1053 -55.02 -46.80 -0.03
C ARG A 1053 -55.38 -45.32 0.16
N ASN A 1054 -54.90 -44.44 -0.72
CA ASN A 1054 -55.18 -42.98 -0.71
C ASN A 1054 -54.82 -42.22 0.59
N ARG A 1055 -53.97 -42.76 1.48
CA ARG A 1055 -53.41 -41.95 2.58
C ARG A 1055 -52.44 -40.92 2.03
N LYS A 1056 -52.36 -39.74 2.66
CA LYS A 1056 -51.24 -38.81 2.45
C LYS A 1056 -49.95 -39.59 2.77
N GLY A 1057 -49.05 -39.68 1.80
CA GLY A 1057 -47.73 -40.29 1.99
C GLY A 1057 -46.96 -39.56 3.09
N ASN A 1058 -45.99 -40.24 3.69
CA ASN A 1058 -45.13 -39.64 4.72
C ASN A 1058 -44.03 -38.77 4.09
N ASP A 1059 -43.75 -38.95 2.80
CA ASP A 1059 -42.76 -38.18 2.05
C ASP A 1059 -43.32 -37.69 0.71
N ASP A 1060 -42.73 -36.60 0.21
CA ASP A 1060 -43.02 -36.03 -1.11
C ASP A 1060 -42.67 -37.06 -2.19
N TYR A 1061 -43.38 -37.05 -3.33
CA TYR A 1061 -42.93 -37.88 -4.45
C TYR A 1061 -43.19 -37.23 -5.80
N ALA A 1062 -42.21 -37.37 -6.69
CA ALA A 1062 -42.21 -36.84 -8.04
C ALA A 1062 -41.65 -37.86 -9.02
N PHE A 1063 -42.10 -37.82 -10.27
CA PHE A 1063 -41.49 -38.60 -11.34
C PHE A 1063 -41.77 -38.03 -12.75
N PHE A 1064 -40.85 -38.32 -13.68
CA PHE A 1064 -40.98 -38.08 -15.11
C PHE A 1064 -41.06 -39.41 -15.86
N ILE A 1065 -41.86 -39.44 -16.93
CA ILE A 1065 -41.87 -40.51 -17.93
C ILE A 1065 -41.66 -39.86 -19.30
N LEU A 1066 -40.53 -40.16 -19.94
CA LEU A 1066 -40.20 -39.71 -21.28
C LEU A 1066 -40.29 -40.89 -22.25
N GLN A 1067 -41.10 -40.79 -23.29
CA GLN A 1067 -41.25 -41.80 -24.33
C GLN A 1067 -40.74 -41.28 -25.67
N CYS A 1068 -39.98 -42.09 -26.39
CA CYS A 1068 -39.64 -41.80 -27.79
C CYS A 1068 -40.76 -42.30 -28.72
N VAL A 1069 -41.55 -41.39 -29.30
CA VAL A 1069 -42.72 -41.73 -30.14
C VAL A 1069 -42.43 -41.76 -31.64
N GLN A 1070 -41.23 -41.31 -32.06
CA GLN A 1070 -40.83 -41.27 -33.46
C GLN A 1070 -39.60 -42.13 -33.74
N GLN A 1071 -39.47 -42.62 -34.97
CA GLN A 1071 -38.27 -43.32 -35.43
C GLN A 1071 -37.16 -42.30 -35.72
N LEU A 1072 -36.12 -42.31 -34.88
CA LEU A 1072 -35.01 -41.35 -34.94
C LEU A 1072 -33.94 -41.75 -35.98
N GLN A 1073 -33.18 -40.77 -36.47
CA GLN A 1073 -32.06 -41.02 -37.38
C GLN A 1073 -30.88 -41.62 -36.59
N SER A 1074 -30.74 -42.95 -36.61
CA SER A 1074 -29.64 -43.62 -35.91
C SER A 1074 -28.28 -43.22 -36.52
N ARG A 1075 -27.48 -42.44 -35.81
CA ARG A 1075 -26.02 -42.42 -36.02
C ARG A 1075 -25.45 -43.57 -35.18
N ARG A 1076 -25.11 -44.70 -35.82
CA ARG A 1076 -24.17 -45.64 -35.21
C ARG A 1076 -22.84 -44.89 -35.03
N LEU A 1077 -22.55 -44.48 -33.80
CA LEU A 1077 -21.17 -44.20 -33.41
C LEU A 1077 -20.48 -45.55 -33.25
N ASP A 1078 -19.53 -45.84 -34.14
CA ASP A 1078 -18.58 -46.92 -33.94
C ASP A 1078 -17.89 -46.72 -32.59
N LYS A 1079 -17.89 -47.77 -31.76
CA LYS A 1079 -17.17 -47.81 -30.48
C LYS A 1079 -15.65 -47.81 -30.74
N THR A 1080 -15.07 -46.67 -31.06
CA THR A 1080 -13.63 -46.38 -30.96
C THR A 1080 -13.40 -44.87 -30.96
N ASP A 1081 -13.32 -44.27 -29.76
CA ASP A 1081 -12.28 -43.32 -29.34
C ASP A 1081 -12.51 -42.84 -27.89
#